data_AF-A0A355PM23-F1
#
_entry.id   AF-A0A355PM23-F1
#
_cell.length_a   1.000
_cell.length_b   1.000
_cell.length_c   1.000
_cell.angle_alpha   90.00
_cell.angle_beta   90.00
_cell.angle_gamma   90.00
#
_symmetry.space_group_name_H-M   'P 1'
#
loop_
_entity.id
_entity.type
_entity.pdbx_description
1 polymer ?
#
loop_
_entity_poly.entity_id
_entity_poly.type
_entity_poly.pdbx_seq_one_letter_code
_entity_poly.pdbx_strand_id
1 'polypeptide(L)'
;MNHIVKRIAILSGVFAAALGVFFFANNRWNRGQEQAVYIDMEAATLPSVTVQMLGRDMNRLYGYRQEMNSVAAGETLTILPPDRALELNIEGTGVTGISYEVRSMDRARLVEKTEVPDWQQTENGITAILPIQNLLTKEREYQLKLQLDTEAAGPVYYYTRILWTDAQEHARAMVDLAADFSMKTFDYEQARSLTTYLESSPAEDNTTFGHTSIHSSFSQLTWGKLGMQPEEPVEIRLKELDGVMCGIQLSYQAKRQDEEGTETYEVEEDFTMKWNELRIYMMQYDRTVNQIFAGDRSEFSGKRILLGITGDDRIELVKSAGGRVSVFRVDRDLWSYEPGARRAVQIFSFRDDDSTDVRCNYDHHDVKILSVEDSGDVDFLVYGYMNRGNHEGENGIAGYHYSAGDNALEERYFIPYSGSYEQLAADLNQLASQTSGGMLYLYVDHAVYGIDMNSRENMVVADSLEEGTFAVSSDKKRIAWQEGSLYGSKVLHLMDLESGENRDVRSGDGEYVRALGFVGRDLVYGTAREEDSWLVNGRTENLPMYSVHIINDQMQEETSYEKNGYYISEVTVDESRIHLKRVMKTGAHSYSDSPEDTIVCNAELGNGKMDGIGWFASPEKERVYFVQLDEEIKNGRSVRIQAPKRVSYEQSDRLELKSNYQLSDMEFYAYGSGHLLKVTTDFSEALSLAYDQMGFVTDKDRNVLWNRVKRGNIRNIRDPQSVFAPLARYLDDFTGNTVYENEKLVVLNARGSSLAQMLYFIDQGIPVAAYTGEGQYLVLCGFDQYNVTVYDPQTGETYKAGLNDSTEFFRVRGNDFICAVNLP
;
A
#
# COMPACT_ATOMS: atom_id res chain seq x y z
N MET A 1 43.46 -0.11 29.79
CA MET A 1 42.05 -0.20 30.21
C MET A 1 41.80 0.76 31.38
N ASN A 2 41.69 2.08 31.13
CA ASN A 2 41.30 3.08 32.16
C ASN A 2 41.04 4.51 31.63
N HIS A 3 41.28 4.78 30.33
CA HIS A 3 41.00 6.08 29.72
C HIS A 3 39.68 6.13 28.94
N ILE A 4 39.20 4.99 28.40
CA ILE A 4 37.96 4.91 27.61
C ILE A 4 36.74 4.94 28.53
N VAL A 5 36.71 4.14 29.60
CA VAL A 5 35.64 4.15 30.61
C VAL A 5 35.50 5.52 31.29
N LYS A 6 36.63 6.21 31.51
CA LYS A 6 36.63 7.56 32.10
C LYS A 6 36.09 8.62 31.13
N ARG A 7 36.34 8.48 29.82
CA ARG A 7 35.75 9.35 28.79
C ARG A 7 34.25 9.11 28.64
N ILE A 8 33.80 7.85 28.67
CA ILE A 8 32.38 7.50 28.60
C ILE A 8 31.63 8.05 29.83
N ALA A 9 32.15 7.85 31.05
CA ALA A 9 31.53 8.38 32.26
C ALA A 9 31.49 9.92 32.32
N ILE A 10 32.53 10.59 31.80
CA ILE A 10 32.56 12.06 31.71
C ILE A 10 31.58 12.56 30.64
N LEU A 11 31.50 11.91 29.48
CA LEU A 11 30.56 12.27 28.41
C LEU A 11 29.11 12.04 28.83
N SER A 12 28.79 10.91 29.47
CA SER A 12 27.46 10.64 30.02
C SER A 12 27.09 11.61 31.16
N GLY A 13 28.06 12.01 32.00
CA GLY A 13 27.84 13.01 33.04
C GLY A 13 27.62 14.42 32.50
N VAL A 14 28.33 14.81 31.44
CA VAL A 14 28.13 16.09 30.75
C VAL A 14 26.79 16.10 29.99
N PHE A 15 26.41 14.97 29.38
CA PHE A 15 25.12 14.80 28.71
C PHE A 15 23.94 14.91 29.70
N ALA A 16 24.01 14.23 30.84
CA ALA A 16 22.97 14.31 31.88
C ALA A 16 22.88 15.71 32.52
N ALA A 17 24.01 16.41 32.69
CA ALA A 17 24.03 17.78 33.21
C ALA A 17 23.51 18.80 32.19
N ALA A 18 23.80 18.61 30.89
CA ALA A 18 23.26 19.42 29.81
C ALA A 18 21.75 19.24 29.67
N LEU A 19 21.25 17.99 29.75
CA LEU A 19 19.83 17.66 29.84
C LEU A 19 19.16 18.32 31.04
N GLY A 20 19.78 18.26 32.22
CA GLY A 20 19.23 18.92 33.42
C GLY A 20 19.15 20.44 33.29
N VAL A 21 20.18 21.09 32.75
CA VAL A 21 20.18 22.56 32.55
C VAL A 21 19.21 22.96 31.45
N PHE A 22 19.11 22.19 30.36
CA PHE A 22 18.14 22.40 29.29
C PHE A 22 16.70 22.25 29.81
N PHE A 23 16.40 21.20 30.58
CA PHE A 23 15.07 20.97 31.14
C PHE A 23 14.63 22.08 32.12
N PHE A 24 15.55 22.57 32.97
CA PHE A 24 15.26 23.65 33.91
C PHE A 24 15.26 25.05 33.29
N ALA A 25 16.01 25.29 32.21
CA ALA A 25 16.03 26.56 31.50
C ALA A 25 14.84 26.69 30.53
N ASN A 26 14.48 25.62 29.81
CA ASN A 26 13.38 25.59 28.84
C ASN A 26 12.01 25.72 29.53
N ASN A 27 11.83 25.06 30.67
CA ASN A 27 10.58 25.10 31.44
C ASN A 27 10.32 26.46 32.14
N ARG A 28 11.32 27.35 32.19
CA ARG A 28 11.20 28.71 32.74
C ARG A 28 11.05 29.80 31.67
N TRP A 29 11.38 29.51 30.41
CA TRP A 29 11.31 30.47 29.30
C TRP A 29 10.04 30.33 28.44
N ASN A 30 9.42 29.15 28.34
CA ASN A 30 8.22 28.92 27.51
C ASN A 30 6.88 29.27 28.21
N ARG A 31 6.88 30.19 29.20
CA ARG A 31 5.66 30.79 29.77
C ARG A 31 5.33 32.15 29.15
N GLY A 32 5.65 32.35 27.87
CA GLY A 32 5.04 33.39 27.06
C GLY A 32 3.82 32.79 26.39
N GLN A 33 2.62 33.22 26.79
CA GLN A 33 1.41 32.96 26.00
C GLN A 33 1.55 33.67 24.66
N GLU A 34 2.05 32.98 23.64
CA GLU A 34 1.85 33.39 22.25
C GLU A 34 0.40 33.04 21.89
N GLN A 35 -0.37 34.07 21.53
CA GLN A 35 -1.78 33.93 21.19
C GLN A 35 -1.89 33.32 19.80
N ALA A 36 -2.18 32.02 19.74
CA ALA A 36 -2.46 31.34 18.47
C ALA A 36 -3.60 32.05 17.71
N VAL A 37 -3.33 32.42 16.46
CA VAL A 37 -4.35 32.93 15.54
C VAL A 37 -5.10 31.75 14.92
N TYR A 38 -6.42 31.81 14.93
CA TYR A 38 -7.29 30.77 14.38
C TYR A 38 -8.04 31.28 13.14
N ILE A 39 -8.04 30.50 12.07
CA ILE A 39 -8.72 30.74 10.80
C ILE A 39 -9.56 29.52 10.39
N ASP A 40 -10.42 29.64 9.38
CA ASP A 40 -11.07 28.49 8.76
C ASP A 40 -10.09 27.77 7.82
N MET A 41 -10.30 26.47 7.54
CA MET A 41 -9.45 25.75 6.58
C MET A 41 -9.64 26.34 5.18
N GLU A 42 -8.55 26.79 4.55
CA GLU A 42 -8.61 27.39 3.21
C GLU A 42 -9.09 26.37 2.17
N ALA A 43 -9.87 26.84 1.19
CA ALA A 43 -10.38 26.01 0.09
C ALA A 43 -9.25 25.60 -0.87
N ALA A 44 -9.45 24.56 -1.67
CA ALA A 44 -8.48 24.14 -2.68
C ALA A 44 -8.28 25.24 -3.75
N THR A 45 -7.03 25.63 -3.98
CA THR A 45 -6.62 26.69 -4.89
C THR A 45 -5.75 26.22 -6.05
N LEU A 46 -5.05 25.08 -5.89
CA LEU A 46 -4.14 24.59 -6.90
C LEU A 46 -4.89 24.20 -8.18
N PRO A 47 -4.33 24.51 -9.37
CA PRO A 47 -4.90 24.04 -10.62
C PRO A 47 -4.88 22.51 -10.71
N SER A 48 -5.86 21.92 -11.38
CA SER A 48 -5.82 20.52 -11.82
C SER A 48 -5.63 20.43 -13.32
N VAL A 49 -4.96 19.38 -13.79
CA VAL A 49 -4.65 19.21 -15.22
C VAL A 49 -5.30 17.94 -15.73
N THR A 50 -6.13 18.03 -16.76
CA THR A 50 -6.69 16.89 -17.47
C THR A 50 -6.04 16.75 -18.85
N VAL A 51 -5.84 15.52 -19.29
CA VAL A 51 -5.15 15.22 -20.55
C VAL A 51 -6.16 14.82 -21.61
N GLN A 52 -6.07 15.43 -22.80
CA GLN A 52 -6.84 15.01 -23.96
C GLN A 52 -6.17 13.81 -24.62
N MET A 53 -6.71 12.62 -24.41
CA MET A 53 -6.22 11.39 -25.01
C MET A 53 -7.35 10.45 -25.38
N LEU A 54 -7.12 9.61 -26.39
CA LEU A 54 -8.11 8.63 -26.88
C LEU A 54 -9.48 9.24 -27.29
N GLY A 55 -9.56 10.56 -27.48
CA GLY A 55 -10.78 11.27 -27.88
C GLY A 55 -11.64 11.76 -26.72
N ARG A 56 -11.10 11.85 -25.49
CA ARG A 56 -11.77 12.42 -24.31
C ARG A 56 -10.75 13.00 -23.32
N ASP A 57 -11.28 13.73 -22.33
CA ASP A 57 -10.55 14.14 -21.12
C ASP A 57 -10.31 12.92 -20.22
N MET A 58 -9.05 12.63 -19.90
CA MET A 58 -8.62 11.53 -19.03
C MET A 58 -7.46 11.96 -18.13
N ASN A 59 -7.13 11.11 -17.15
CA ASN A 59 -5.95 11.28 -16.29
C ASN A 59 -5.91 12.68 -15.66
N ARG A 60 -6.90 13.01 -14.82
CA ARG A 60 -6.82 14.22 -14.00
C ARG A 60 -5.60 14.10 -13.07
N LEU A 61 -4.67 15.04 -13.21
CA LEU A 61 -3.45 15.15 -12.45
C LEU A 61 -3.60 16.23 -11.40
N TYR A 62 -3.23 15.90 -10.17
CA TYR A 62 -3.20 16.81 -9.03
C TYR A 62 -1.79 17.38 -8.85
N GLY A 63 -1.72 18.62 -8.39
CA GLY A 63 -0.49 19.41 -8.35
C GLY A 63 0.29 19.20 -7.07
N TYR A 64 1.54 18.76 -7.18
CA TYR A 64 2.45 18.60 -6.06
C TYR A 64 3.32 19.84 -5.85
N ARG A 65 3.42 20.36 -4.62
CA ARG A 65 4.36 21.43 -4.24
C ARG A 65 5.75 20.91 -3.83
N GLN A 66 5.95 19.61 -3.95
CA GLN A 66 7.21 18.91 -3.69
C GLN A 66 7.54 17.95 -4.83
N GLU A 67 8.80 17.52 -4.92
CA GLU A 67 9.17 16.50 -5.91
C GLU A 67 8.80 15.11 -5.40
N MET A 68 8.22 14.31 -6.30
CA MET A 68 7.82 12.93 -6.03
C MET A 68 8.82 11.92 -6.61
N ASN A 69 8.89 10.73 -6.01
CA ASN A 69 9.70 9.63 -6.51
C ASN A 69 9.07 8.96 -7.75
N SER A 70 9.77 8.02 -8.39
CA SER A 70 9.28 7.37 -9.62
C SER A 70 8.00 6.57 -9.43
N VAL A 71 7.75 6.02 -8.24
CA VAL A 71 6.55 5.23 -7.92
C VAL A 71 5.32 6.13 -7.86
N ALA A 72 5.34 7.16 -7.01
CA ALA A 72 4.25 8.14 -6.90
C ALA A 72 4.02 8.92 -8.19
N ALA A 73 5.09 9.29 -8.90
CA ALA A 73 4.99 9.97 -10.19
C ALA A 73 4.49 9.06 -11.34
N GLY A 74 4.39 7.75 -11.11
CA GLY A 74 4.09 6.73 -12.13
C GLY A 74 2.66 6.21 -12.15
N GLU A 75 1.77 6.74 -11.32
CA GLU A 75 0.43 6.16 -11.05
C GLU A 75 -0.53 6.15 -12.26
N THR A 76 -0.34 7.06 -13.22
CA THR A 76 -1.17 7.14 -14.44
C THR A 76 -0.30 7.06 -15.70
N LEU A 77 -0.90 6.58 -16.79
CA LEU A 77 -0.29 6.42 -18.09
C LEU A 77 -1.03 7.22 -19.15
N THR A 78 -0.30 8.07 -19.86
CA THR A 78 -0.79 8.92 -20.94
C THR A 78 -0.28 8.41 -22.28
N ILE A 79 -1.20 8.09 -23.19
CA ILE A 79 -0.84 7.69 -24.56
C ILE A 79 -0.70 8.95 -25.41
N LEU A 80 0.48 9.14 -26.00
CA LEU A 80 0.75 10.29 -26.86
C LEU A 80 -0.04 10.20 -28.17
N PRO A 81 -0.58 11.31 -28.68
CA PRO A 81 -1.20 11.35 -30.00
C PRO A 81 -0.16 11.07 -31.12
N PRO A 82 -0.59 10.69 -32.34
CA PRO A 82 0.33 10.35 -33.43
C PRO A 82 1.33 11.45 -33.81
N ASP A 83 0.94 12.71 -33.65
CA ASP A 83 1.78 13.89 -33.88
C ASP A 83 2.59 14.31 -32.64
N ARG A 84 2.33 13.68 -31.48
CA ARG A 84 2.90 13.97 -30.15
C ARG A 84 2.62 15.38 -29.62
N ALA A 85 1.63 16.07 -30.19
CA ALA A 85 1.15 17.33 -29.67
C ALA A 85 0.14 17.05 -28.55
N LEU A 86 0.62 16.86 -27.32
CA LEU A 86 -0.23 16.47 -26.19
C LEU A 86 -1.04 17.67 -25.71
N GLU A 87 -2.35 17.63 -25.88
CA GLU A 87 -3.26 18.69 -25.43
C GLU A 87 -3.67 18.48 -23.96
N LEU A 88 -3.66 19.59 -23.22
CA LEU A 88 -3.96 19.66 -21.79
C LEU A 88 -5.06 20.69 -21.53
N ASN A 89 -5.96 20.36 -20.61
CA ASN A 89 -6.94 21.27 -20.04
C ASN A 89 -6.57 21.53 -18.57
N ILE A 90 -6.28 22.77 -18.23
CA ILE A 90 -5.86 23.21 -16.90
C ILE A 90 -7.01 23.99 -16.29
N GLU A 91 -7.65 23.42 -15.28
CA GLU A 91 -8.72 24.04 -14.51
C GLU A 91 -8.11 24.74 -13.29
N GLY A 92 -8.42 26.01 -13.09
CA GLY A 92 -7.82 26.85 -12.04
C GLY A 92 -7.43 28.24 -12.56
N THR A 93 -6.92 29.08 -11.66
CA THR A 93 -6.51 30.46 -11.99
C THR A 93 -5.09 30.75 -11.53
N GLY A 94 -4.51 31.86 -11.98
CA GLY A 94 -3.19 32.32 -11.51
C GLY A 94 -2.00 31.56 -12.07
N VAL A 95 -2.15 30.86 -13.20
CA VAL A 95 -1.02 30.24 -13.93
C VAL A 95 -0.29 31.31 -14.75
N THR A 96 1.02 31.44 -14.54
CA THR A 96 1.90 32.44 -15.17
C THR A 96 2.94 31.83 -16.11
N GLY A 97 3.19 30.53 -15.99
CA GLY A 97 4.17 29.80 -16.78
C GLY A 97 3.81 28.32 -16.88
N ILE A 98 4.12 27.72 -18.02
CA ILE A 98 3.94 26.29 -18.28
C ILE A 98 5.26 25.76 -18.85
N SER A 99 5.81 24.72 -18.22
CA SER A 99 6.98 24.01 -18.74
C SER A 99 6.87 22.52 -18.45
N TYR A 100 7.59 21.69 -19.19
CA TYR A 100 7.61 20.26 -18.94
C TYR A 100 8.98 19.66 -19.16
N GLU A 101 9.16 18.49 -18.56
CA GLU A 101 10.35 17.67 -18.64
C GLU A 101 9.97 16.22 -18.93
N VAL A 102 10.69 15.58 -19.84
CA VAL A 102 10.58 14.14 -20.12
C VAL A 102 11.89 13.46 -19.73
N ARG A 103 11.80 12.44 -18.88
CA ARG A 103 12.95 11.62 -18.46
C ARG A 103 12.68 10.14 -18.65
N SER A 104 13.73 9.33 -18.67
CA SER A 104 13.60 7.89 -18.43
C SER A 104 12.95 7.62 -17.07
N MET A 105 12.33 6.44 -16.90
CA MET A 105 11.61 6.10 -15.66
C MET A 105 12.49 6.06 -14.39
N ASP A 106 13.76 5.68 -14.55
CA ASP A 106 14.81 5.77 -13.51
C ASP A 106 15.23 7.22 -13.18
N ARG A 107 14.70 8.20 -13.92
CA ARG A 107 15.03 9.63 -13.89
C ARG A 107 16.51 9.95 -14.16
N ALA A 108 17.34 9.00 -14.58
CA ALA A 108 18.75 9.23 -14.84
C ALA A 108 18.99 10.04 -16.12
N ARG A 109 18.21 9.75 -17.18
CA ARG A 109 18.37 10.37 -18.49
C ARG A 109 17.27 11.40 -18.77
N LEU A 110 17.66 12.67 -18.86
CA LEU A 110 16.83 13.73 -19.43
C LEU A 110 16.68 13.52 -20.95
N VAL A 111 15.45 13.43 -21.44
CA VAL A 111 15.12 13.32 -22.87
C VAL A 111 14.81 14.70 -23.44
N GLU A 112 13.97 15.47 -22.76
CA GLU A 112 13.51 16.77 -23.21
C GLU A 112 13.18 17.68 -22.01
N LYS A 113 13.42 18.98 -22.17
CA LYS A 113 12.91 20.03 -21.27
C LYS A 113 12.50 21.23 -22.10
N THR A 114 11.26 21.67 -21.97
CA THR A 114 10.66 22.67 -22.87
C THR A 114 9.72 23.60 -22.10
N GLU A 115 9.87 24.92 -22.32
CA GLU A 115 8.88 25.93 -21.93
C GLU A 115 7.80 26.02 -23.01
N VAL A 116 6.54 26.17 -22.62
CA VAL A 116 5.40 26.28 -23.53
C VAL A 116 5.02 27.76 -23.59
N PRO A 117 5.42 28.54 -24.61
CA PRO A 117 5.23 29.99 -24.59
C PRO A 117 3.80 30.43 -24.94
N ASP A 118 3.05 29.60 -25.65
CA ASP A 118 1.73 29.91 -26.18
C ASP A 118 0.68 28.95 -25.58
N TRP A 119 -0.26 29.51 -24.82
CA TRP A 119 -1.44 28.81 -24.31
C TRP A 119 -2.68 29.71 -24.40
N GLN A 120 -3.87 29.11 -24.38
CA GLN A 120 -5.13 29.82 -24.57
C GLN A 120 -5.93 29.85 -23.26
N GLN A 121 -6.27 31.04 -22.81
CA GLN A 121 -7.25 31.20 -21.74
C GLN A 121 -8.66 30.95 -22.30
N THR A 122 -9.41 30.07 -21.66
CA THR A 122 -10.82 29.76 -21.98
C THR A 122 -11.73 30.19 -20.83
N GLU A 123 -13.05 30.04 -20.98
CA GLU A 123 -14.02 30.30 -19.90
C GLU A 123 -13.84 29.33 -18.72
N ASN A 124 -13.35 28.11 -18.99
CA ASN A 124 -13.23 27.02 -18.01
C ASN A 124 -11.80 26.80 -17.51
N GLY A 125 -10.82 27.61 -17.92
CA GLY A 125 -9.41 27.43 -17.53
C GLY A 125 -8.43 27.81 -18.63
N ILE A 126 -7.39 27.00 -18.81
CA ILE A 126 -6.35 27.17 -19.83
C ILE A 126 -6.26 25.90 -20.67
N THR A 127 -6.17 26.05 -21.99
CA THR A 127 -5.79 24.97 -22.91
C THR A 127 -4.35 25.18 -23.36
N ALA A 128 -3.52 24.14 -23.23
CA ALA A 128 -2.12 24.15 -23.63
C ALA A 128 -1.77 22.91 -24.46
N ILE A 129 -0.79 23.02 -25.34
CA ILE A 129 -0.30 21.91 -26.16
C ILE A 129 1.18 21.72 -25.87
N LEU A 130 1.58 20.53 -25.42
CA LEU A 130 2.98 20.16 -25.24
C LEU A 130 3.53 19.59 -26.56
N PRO A 131 4.47 20.27 -27.24
CA PRO A 131 5.02 19.81 -28.51
C PRO A 131 6.16 18.80 -28.30
N ILE A 132 5.83 17.58 -27.82
CA ILE A 132 6.84 16.59 -27.42
C ILE A 132 7.66 16.10 -28.62
N GLN A 133 8.98 16.21 -28.50
CA GLN A 133 9.91 15.96 -29.60
C GLN A 133 10.06 14.47 -29.94
N ASN A 134 10.54 14.20 -31.15
CA ASN A 134 10.76 12.86 -31.67
C ASN A 134 12.06 12.19 -31.14
N LEU A 135 12.34 12.35 -29.84
CA LEU A 135 13.46 11.71 -29.15
C LEU A 135 13.03 10.43 -28.39
N LEU A 136 11.73 10.16 -28.35
CA LEU A 136 11.15 8.99 -27.70
C LEU A 136 11.32 7.73 -28.54
N THR A 137 11.65 6.64 -27.87
CA THR A 137 11.57 5.30 -28.46
C THR A 137 10.14 4.80 -28.35
N LYS A 138 9.59 4.29 -29.46
CA LYS A 138 8.25 3.69 -29.50
C LYS A 138 8.18 2.45 -28.60
N GLU A 139 7.02 2.18 -28.00
CA GLU A 139 6.78 1.10 -27.03
C GLU A 139 7.67 1.17 -25.78
N ARG A 140 8.19 2.36 -25.46
CA ARG A 140 8.94 2.63 -24.25
C ARG A 140 8.29 3.76 -23.48
N GLU A 141 8.18 3.56 -22.18
CA GLU A 141 7.64 4.55 -21.27
C GLU A 141 8.69 5.55 -20.81
N TYR A 142 8.22 6.77 -20.55
CA TYR A 142 9.00 7.87 -20.00
C TYR A 142 8.16 8.58 -18.95
N GLN A 143 8.81 9.22 -17.99
CA GLN A 143 8.13 10.09 -17.04
C GLN A 143 7.98 11.48 -17.67
N LEU A 144 6.77 12.03 -17.65
CA LEU A 144 6.49 13.44 -17.92
C LEU A 144 6.29 14.15 -16.58
N LYS A 145 7.11 15.16 -16.31
CA LYS A 145 6.93 16.13 -15.24
C LYS A 145 6.49 17.46 -15.85
N LEU A 146 5.22 17.82 -15.71
CA LEU A 146 4.71 19.15 -16.04
C LEU A 146 4.91 20.07 -14.82
N GLN A 147 5.34 21.30 -15.06
CA GLN A 147 5.46 22.34 -14.05
C GLN A 147 4.59 23.53 -14.46
N LEU A 148 3.69 23.94 -13.56
CA LEU A 148 2.94 25.18 -13.66
C LEU A 148 3.52 26.18 -12.66
N ASP A 149 3.90 27.36 -13.13
CA ASP A 149 4.29 28.46 -12.26
C ASP A 149 3.04 29.25 -11.89
N THR A 150 2.68 29.26 -10.60
CA THR A 150 1.47 29.91 -10.09
C THR A 150 1.79 31.20 -9.33
N GLU A 151 0.89 32.17 -9.37
CA GLU A 151 1.05 33.46 -8.66
C GLU A 151 1.13 33.27 -7.13
N ALA A 152 0.35 32.34 -6.58
CA ALA A 152 0.18 32.15 -5.13
C ALA A 152 1.11 31.07 -4.54
N ALA A 153 1.23 29.91 -5.20
CA ALA A 153 1.93 28.74 -4.65
C ALA A 153 3.35 28.55 -5.22
N GLY A 154 3.77 29.35 -6.19
CA GLY A 154 5.04 29.14 -6.89
C GLY A 154 4.96 27.93 -7.85
N PRO A 155 6.06 27.17 -8.04
CA PRO A 155 6.07 26.04 -8.96
C PRO A 155 5.29 24.84 -8.39
N VAL A 156 4.39 24.31 -9.21
CA VAL A 156 3.56 23.14 -8.91
C VAL A 156 3.82 22.07 -9.95
N TYR A 157 4.06 20.83 -9.52
CA TYR A 157 4.50 19.71 -10.35
C TYR A 157 3.39 18.68 -10.55
N TYR A 158 3.20 18.24 -11.79
CA TYR A 158 2.22 17.22 -12.17
C TYR A 158 2.95 16.10 -12.89
N TYR A 159 2.57 14.87 -12.59
CA TYR A 159 3.31 13.69 -13.04
C TYR A 159 2.39 12.71 -13.77
N THR A 160 2.91 12.12 -14.84
CA THR A 160 2.27 11.01 -15.55
C THR A 160 3.34 10.25 -16.34
N ARG A 161 3.11 8.97 -16.62
CA ARG A 161 3.93 8.24 -17.60
C ARG A 161 3.43 8.60 -19.00
N ILE A 162 4.32 8.68 -19.98
CA ILE A 162 3.96 8.85 -21.38
C ILE A 162 4.43 7.66 -22.21
N LEU A 163 3.57 7.21 -23.11
CA LEU A 163 3.84 6.09 -24.01
C LEU A 163 3.46 6.46 -25.45
N TRP A 164 4.40 6.27 -26.37
CA TRP A 164 4.14 6.33 -27.79
C TRP A 164 4.01 4.89 -28.32
N THR A 165 2.79 4.49 -28.67
CA THR A 165 2.46 3.08 -29.00
C THR A 165 1.57 2.95 -30.24
N ASP A 166 1.68 1.81 -30.93
CA ASP A 166 0.74 1.38 -31.97
C ASP A 166 -0.60 0.85 -31.41
N ALA A 167 -0.67 0.55 -30.11
CA ALA A 167 -1.85 -0.04 -29.47
C ALA A 167 -2.96 0.99 -29.14
N GLN A 168 -2.84 2.25 -29.61
CA GLN A 168 -3.74 3.34 -29.23
C GLN A 168 -5.22 3.05 -29.52
N GLU A 169 -5.55 2.46 -30.67
CA GLU A 169 -6.94 2.12 -31.01
C GLU A 169 -7.50 0.98 -30.15
N HIS A 170 -6.63 0.04 -29.74
CA HIS A 170 -7.02 -1.04 -28.82
C HIS A 170 -7.28 -0.49 -27.42
N ALA A 171 -6.41 0.40 -26.95
CA ALA A 171 -6.59 1.11 -25.68
C ALA A 171 -7.89 1.94 -25.69
N ARG A 172 -8.17 2.68 -26.76
CA ARG A 172 -9.43 3.42 -26.93
C ARG A 172 -10.64 2.50 -26.76
N ALA A 173 -10.67 1.37 -27.48
CA ALA A 173 -11.80 0.44 -27.42
C ALA A 173 -12.02 -0.14 -26.00
N MET A 174 -10.95 -0.41 -25.25
CA MET A 174 -11.04 -0.88 -23.86
C MET A 174 -11.51 0.22 -22.90
N VAL A 175 -11.05 1.45 -23.07
CA VAL A 175 -11.52 2.63 -22.31
C VAL A 175 -12.99 2.91 -22.60
N ASP A 176 -13.42 2.83 -23.86
CA ASP A 176 -14.82 2.97 -24.26
C ASP A 176 -15.69 1.91 -23.61
N LEU A 177 -15.22 0.66 -23.56
CA LEU A 177 -15.93 -0.44 -22.90
C LEU A 177 -16.03 -0.21 -21.39
N ALA A 178 -14.98 0.25 -20.71
CA ALA A 178 -15.04 0.51 -19.27
C ALA A 178 -16.09 1.59 -18.94
N ALA A 179 -16.06 2.71 -19.67
CA ALA A 179 -17.03 3.80 -19.50
C ALA A 179 -18.48 3.35 -19.78
N ASP A 180 -18.71 2.62 -20.88
CA ASP A 180 -20.01 2.08 -21.24
C ASP A 180 -20.49 1.01 -20.23
N PHE A 181 -19.59 0.16 -19.74
CA PHE A 181 -19.87 -0.85 -18.72
C PHE A 181 -20.39 -0.18 -17.45
N SER A 182 -19.63 0.78 -16.92
CA SER A 182 -19.96 1.54 -15.71
C SER A 182 -21.33 2.20 -15.80
N MET A 183 -21.56 2.97 -16.87
CA MET A 183 -22.82 3.67 -17.11
C MET A 183 -24.02 2.72 -17.17
N LYS A 184 -23.86 1.55 -17.80
CA LYS A 184 -24.92 0.55 -17.90
C LYS A 184 -25.29 -0.08 -16.57
N THR A 185 -24.42 -0.09 -15.56
CA THR A 185 -24.74 -0.68 -14.25
C THR A 185 -25.94 0.00 -13.57
N PHE A 186 -26.20 1.27 -13.88
CA PHE A 186 -27.32 2.05 -13.34
C PHE A 186 -28.66 1.81 -14.03
N ASP A 187 -28.69 1.08 -15.16
CA ASP A 187 -29.91 0.74 -15.89
C ASP A 187 -30.03 -0.79 -16.04
N TYR A 188 -31.00 -1.36 -15.31
CA TYR A 188 -31.20 -2.81 -15.28
C TYR A 188 -31.39 -3.46 -16.66
N GLU A 189 -32.07 -2.80 -17.61
CA GLU A 189 -32.31 -3.37 -18.93
C GLU A 189 -31.06 -3.30 -19.81
N GLN A 190 -30.32 -2.19 -19.75
CA GLN A 190 -29.06 -2.05 -20.49
C GLN A 190 -27.96 -2.95 -19.92
N ALA A 191 -27.90 -3.11 -18.60
CA ALA A 191 -26.97 -3.95 -17.88
C ALA A 191 -27.06 -5.43 -18.28
N ARG A 192 -28.21 -5.91 -18.80
CA ARG A 192 -28.34 -7.32 -19.23
C ARG A 192 -27.27 -7.73 -20.25
N SER A 193 -26.82 -6.78 -21.08
CA SER A 193 -25.72 -7.01 -22.02
C SER A 193 -24.38 -7.32 -21.34
N LEU A 194 -24.18 -6.86 -20.10
CA LEU A 194 -22.96 -7.06 -19.32
C LEU A 194 -22.84 -8.47 -18.72
N THR A 195 -23.94 -9.24 -18.67
CA THR A 195 -23.93 -10.62 -18.17
C THR A 195 -22.95 -11.53 -18.93
N THR A 196 -22.57 -11.17 -20.17
CA THR A 196 -21.54 -11.88 -20.94
C THR A 196 -20.14 -11.76 -20.36
N TYR A 197 -19.90 -10.80 -19.46
CA TYR A 197 -18.61 -10.58 -18.80
C TYR A 197 -18.59 -11.13 -17.37
N LEU A 198 -19.75 -11.40 -16.77
CA LEU A 198 -19.82 -11.92 -15.40
C LEU A 198 -19.39 -13.38 -15.31
N GLU A 199 -18.60 -13.67 -14.28
CA GLU A 199 -18.16 -15.01 -13.88
C GLU A 199 -18.75 -15.37 -12.51
N SER A 200 -20.06 -15.12 -12.34
CA SER A 200 -20.73 -15.18 -11.04
C SER A 200 -20.49 -16.51 -10.31
N SER A 201 -20.07 -16.42 -9.05
CA SER A 201 -19.72 -17.56 -8.20
C SER A 201 -20.57 -17.60 -6.92
N PRO A 202 -21.06 -18.79 -6.49
CA PRO A 202 -21.71 -18.93 -5.18
C PRO A 202 -20.79 -18.68 -3.98
N ALA A 203 -19.47 -18.67 -4.19
CA ALA A 203 -18.48 -18.40 -3.15
C ALA A 203 -18.26 -16.89 -2.91
N GLU A 204 -18.71 -16.04 -3.84
CA GLU A 204 -18.54 -14.58 -3.74
C GLU A 204 -19.47 -13.98 -2.66
N ASP A 205 -18.98 -13.00 -1.89
CA ASP A 205 -19.81 -12.26 -0.95
C ASP A 205 -20.81 -11.38 -1.72
N ASN A 206 -22.08 -11.77 -1.69
CA ASN A 206 -23.20 -11.05 -2.30
C ASN A 206 -24.11 -10.44 -1.24
N THR A 207 -23.55 -10.08 -0.08
CA THR A 207 -24.31 -9.51 1.05
C THR A 207 -23.93 -8.05 1.33
N THR A 208 -23.18 -7.42 0.44
CA THR A 208 -22.76 -6.02 0.55
C THR A 208 -22.68 -5.39 -0.83
N PHE A 209 -23.09 -4.13 -0.93
CA PHE A 209 -22.81 -3.28 -2.10
C PHE A 209 -21.48 -2.52 -1.97
N GLY A 210 -20.81 -2.61 -0.81
CA GLY A 210 -19.52 -1.94 -0.55
C GLY A 210 -18.38 -2.50 -1.40
N HIS A 211 -18.55 -3.71 -1.94
CA HIS A 211 -17.63 -4.36 -2.86
C HIS A 211 -18.42 -5.15 -3.91
N THR A 212 -18.01 -5.10 -5.16
CA THR A 212 -18.59 -5.88 -6.25
C THR A 212 -17.50 -6.28 -7.23
N SER A 213 -17.38 -7.56 -7.55
CA SER A 213 -16.41 -8.07 -8.51
C SER A 213 -17.07 -8.69 -9.74
N ILE A 214 -16.24 -9.11 -10.70
CA ILE A 214 -16.67 -9.92 -11.85
C ILE A 214 -17.36 -11.24 -11.43
N HIS A 215 -17.10 -11.72 -10.21
CA HIS A 215 -17.69 -12.92 -9.63
C HIS A 215 -18.97 -12.67 -8.83
N SER A 216 -19.36 -11.41 -8.64
CA SER A 216 -20.61 -11.06 -7.98
C SER A 216 -21.82 -11.39 -8.84
N SER A 217 -22.99 -11.42 -8.20
CA SER A 217 -24.26 -11.63 -8.87
C SER A 217 -24.66 -10.42 -9.71
N PHE A 218 -25.51 -10.66 -10.70
CA PHE A 218 -26.06 -9.57 -11.53
C PHE A 218 -26.80 -8.50 -10.70
N SER A 219 -27.41 -8.89 -9.57
CA SER A 219 -28.06 -7.94 -8.66
C SER A 219 -27.05 -7.00 -8.00
N GLN A 220 -25.89 -7.52 -7.57
CA GLN A 220 -24.81 -6.67 -7.03
C GLN A 220 -24.28 -5.71 -8.09
N LEU A 221 -23.99 -6.22 -9.29
CA LEU A 221 -23.53 -5.40 -10.40
C LEU A 221 -24.47 -4.22 -10.68
N THR A 222 -25.78 -4.44 -10.60
CA THR A 222 -26.83 -3.46 -10.93
C THR A 222 -27.40 -2.70 -9.72
N TRP A 223 -26.66 -2.62 -8.61
CA TRP A 223 -27.06 -1.86 -7.41
C TRP A 223 -28.37 -2.36 -6.75
N GLY A 224 -28.83 -3.56 -7.11
CA GLY A 224 -30.04 -4.20 -6.60
C GLY A 224 -31.26 -3.30 -6.57
N LYS A 225 -31.67 -2.91 -5.36
CA LYS A 225 -32.86 -2.06 -5.13
C LYS A 225 -32.51 -0.65 -4.64
N LEU A 226 -31.22 -0.28 -4.64
CA LEU A 226 -30.77 1.01 -4.13
C LEU A 226 -31.30 2.18 -4.96
N GLY A 227 -31.55 1.98 -6.26
CA GLY A 227 -31.99 3.06 -7.14
C GLY A 227 -30.92 4.15 -7.33
N MET A 228 -29.66 3.74 -7.36
CA MET A 228 -28.49 4.62 -7.46
C MET A 228 -28.52 5.45 -8.75
N GLN A 229 -27.99 6.67 -8.68
CA GLN A 229 -27.79 7.57 -9.82
C GLN A 229 -26.34 8.06 -9.84
N PRO A 230 -25.64 8.01 -10.99
CA PRO A 230 -24.28 8.52 -11.08
C PRO A 230 -24.26 10.05 -11.06
N GLU A 231 -23.18 10.63 -10.58
CA GLU A 231 -22.89 12.06 -10.64
C GLU A 231 -21.66 12.34 -11.50
N GLU A 232 -21.67 13.48 -12.17
CA GLU A 232 -20.55 13.98 -12.97
C GLU A 232 -19.68 14.94 -12.13
N PRO A 233 -18.37 15.04 -12.43
CA PRO A 233 -17.67 14.33 -13.51
C PRO A 233 -17.28 12.89 -13.16
N VAL A 234 -17.35 11.99 -14.14
CA VAL A 234 -16.69 10.66 -14.05
C VAL A 234 -15.22 10.77 -14.44
N GLU A 235 -14.31 10.53 -13.50
CA GLU A 235 -12.88 10.53 -13.78
C GLU A 235 -12.44 9.18 -14.33
N ILE A 236 -11.80 9.18 -15.51
CA ILE A 236 -11.24 7.96 -16.11
C ILE A 236 -9.72 8.07 -16.14
N ARG A 237 -9.04 7.11 -15.51
CA ARG A 237 -7.58 7.01 -15.46
C ARG A 237 -7.12 5.75 -16.18
N LEU A 238 -6.18 5.90 -17.11
CA LEU A 238 -5.45 4.77 -17.65
C LEU A 238 -4.29 4.46 -16.70
N LYS A 239 -4.36 3.32 -16.02
CA LYS A 239 -3.39 2.90 -14.99
C LYS A 239 -2.24 2.11 -15.59
N GLU A 240 -2.48 1.28 -16.61
CA GLU A 240 -1.45 0.47 -17.24
C GLU A 240 -1.79 0.08 -18.70
N LEU A 241 -0.79 -0.02 -19.56
CA LEU A 241 -0.92 -0.58 -20.92
C LEU A 241 0.34 -1.36 -21.28
N ASP A 242 0.24 -2.68 -21.33
CA ASP A 242 1.34 -3.57 -21.72
C ASP A 242 0.94 -4.44 -22.91
N GLY A 243 1.14 -3.88 -24.12
CA GLY A 243 0.81 -4.51 -25.39
C GLY A 243 -0.68 -4.76 -25.58
N VAL A 244 -1.16 -5.91 -25.10
CA VAL A 244 -2.57 -6.34 -25.21
C VAL A 244 -3.34 -6.20 -23.89
N MET A 245 -2.67 -5.95 -22.78
CA MET A 245 -3.30 -5.76 -21.46
C MET A 245 -3.54 -4.28 -21.21
N CYS A 246 -4.68 -3.93 -20.64
CA CYS A 246 -5.04 -2.57 -20.24
C CYS A 246 -5.63 -2.56 -18.83
N GLY A 247 -5.15 -1.68 -17.97
CA GLY A 247 -5.70 -1.39 -16.64
C GLY A 247 -6.34 0.00 -16.63
N ILE A 248 -7.62 0.10 -16.30
CA ILE A 248 -8.40 1.34 -16.31
C ILE A 248 -9.10 1.47 -14.97
N GLN A 249 -9.06 2.68 -14.38
CA GLN A 249 -9.78 3.01 -13.17
C GLN A 249 -10.79 4.13 -13.46
N LEU A 250 -11.99 3.99 -12.93
CA LEU A 250 -13.01 5.03 -12.89
C LEU A 250 -13.23 5.48 -11.44
N SER A 251 -13.34 6.78 -11.20
CA SER A 251 -13.69 7.34 -9.90
C SER A 251 -14.78 8.40 -10.06
N TYR A 252 -15.86 8.29 -9.29
CA TYR A 252 -17.00 9.22 -9.37
C TYR A 252 -17.87 9.16 -8.11
N GLN A 253 -18.76 10.13 -7.95
CA GLN A 253 -19.79 10.08 -6.91
C GLN A 253 -21.10 9.52 -7.46
N ALA A 254 -21.88 8.88 -6.60
CA ALA A 254 -23.22 8.43 -6.90
C ALA A 254 -24.17 8.80 -5.77
N LYS A 255 -25.44 9.01 -6.07
CA LYS A 255 -26.48 9.36 -5.10
C LYS A 255 -27.61 8.36 -5.07
N ARG A 256 -28.15 8.16 -3.87
CA ARG A 256 -29.45 7.51 -3.62
C ARG A 256 -30.38 8.54 -3.00
N GLN A 257 -31.61 8.62 -3.51
CA GLN A 257 -32.62 9.50 -2.95
C GLN A 257 -33.85 8.69 -2.52
N ASP A 258 -34.26 8.83 -1.27
CA ASP A 258 -35.46 8.19 -0.71
C ASP A 258 -36.30 9.17 0.12
N GLU A 259 -37.26 8.67 0.91
CA GLU A 259 -38.10 9.50 1.77
C GLU A 259 -37.34 10.10 2.98
N GLU A 260 -36.18 9.53 3.34
CA GLU A 260 -35.36 9.95 4.49
C GLU A 260 -34.33 11.02 4.10
N GLY A 261 -33.88 11.05 2.85
CA GLY A 261 -32.97 12.08 2.35
C GLY A 261 -32.23 11.72 1.07
N THR A 262 -31.13 12.43 0.83
CA THR A 262 -30.18 12.13 -0.24
C THR A 262 -28.89 11.62 0.40
N GLU A 263 -28.46 10.45 -0.02
CA GLU A 263 -27.22 9.81 0.41
C GLU A 263 -26.21 9.90 -0.73
N THR A 264 -24.96 10.22 -0.41
CA THR A 264 -23.87 10.32 -1.38
C THR A 264 -22.86 9.20 -1.14
N TYR A 265 -22.35 8.64 -2.22
CA TYR A 265 -21.44 7.51 -2.24
C TYR A 265 -20.25 7.86 -3.13
N GLU A 266 -19.06 7.48 -2.69
CA GLU A 266 -17.87 7.47 -3.54
C GLU A 266 -17.71 6.08 -4.13
N VAL A 267 -17.50 6.04 -5.45
CA VAL A 267 -17.39 4.82 -6.22
C VAL A 267 -16.06 4.83 -6.97
N GLU A 268 -15.33 3.73 -6.82
CA GLU A 268 -14.15 3.42 -7.61
C GLU A 268 -14.40 2.10 -8.34
N GLU A 269 -14.11 2.05 -9.64
CA GLU A 269 -14.22 0.85 -10.46
C GLU A 269 -12.91 0.58 -11.21
N ASP A 270 -12.35 -0.60 -11.02
CA ASP A 270 -11.12 -1.05 -11.64
C ASP A 270 -11.38 -2.16 -12.65
N PHE A 271 -10.85 -1.95 -13.85
CA PHE A 271 -10.99 -2.85 -14.98
C PHE A 271 -9.61 -3.32 -15.41
N THR A 272 -9.43 -4.64 -15.45
CA THR A 272 -8.31 -5.25 -16.18
C THR A 272 -8.84 -5.95 -17.41
N MET A 273 -8.37 -5.53 -18.58
CA MET A 273 -8.84 -6.04 -19.86
C MET A 273 -7.70 -6.60 -20.71
N LYS A 274 -8.08 -7.52 -21.60
CA LYS A 274 -7.19 -8.08 -22.60
C LYS A 274 -7.76 -7.91 -23.99
N TRP A 275 -7.01 -7.24 -24.86
CA TRP A 275 -7.27 -7.20 -26.28
C TRP A 275 -6.88 -8.51 -26.97
N ASN A 276 -7.72 -8.95 -27.89
CA ASN A 276 -7.40 -9.98 -28.87
C ASN A 276 -7.84 -9.47 -30.26
N GLU A 277 -7.33 -10.06 -31.34
CA GLU A 277 -7.58 -9.65 -32.74
C GLU A 277 -9.08 -9.48 -33.08
N LEU A 278 -9.99 -10.10 -32.33
CA LEU A 278 -11.43 -10.11 -32.58
C LEU A 278 -12.30 -9.43 -31.51
N ARG A 279 -11.86 -9.35 -30.25
CA ARG A 279 -12.69 -8.84 -29.13
C ARG A 279 -11.86 -8.50 -27.89
N ILE A 280 -12.48 -7.72 -26.99
CA ILE A 280 -11.99 -7.45 -25.64
C ILE A 280 -12.47 -8.55 -24.69
N TYR A 281 -11.59 -9.01 -23.81
CA TYR A 281 -11.91 -9.86 -22.68
C TYR A 281 -11.81 -9.04 -21.39
N MET A 282 -12.86 -9.07 -20.58
CA MET A 282 -12.81 -8.59 -19.20
C MET A 282 -12.08 -9.63 -18.37
N MET A 283 -10.89 -9.32 -17.87
CA MET A 283 -10.11 -10.23 -17.05
C MET A 283 -10.44 -10.05 -15.57
N GLN A 284 -10.66 -8.80 -15.15
CA GLN A 284 -11.05 -8.41 -13.80
C GLN A 284 -11.99 -7.21 -13.89
N TYR A 285 -12.99 -7.19 -13.03
CA TYR A 285 -13.76 -6.01 -12.66
C TYR A 285 -13.85 -6.02 -11.14
N ASP A 286 -13.55 -4.89 -10.52
CA ASP A 286 -13.68 -4.66 -9.08
C ASP A 286 -14.29 -3.28 -8.87
N ARG A 287 -15.25 -3.16 -7.95
CA ARG A 287 -15.88 -1.90 -7.58
C ARG A 287 -15.95 -1.78 -6.07
N THR A 288 -15.40 -0.69 -5.54
CA THR A 288 -15.54 -0.31 -4.14
C THR A 288 -16.53 0.84 -3.99
N VAL A 289 -17.32 0.82 -2.92
CA VAL A 289 -18.37 1.82 -2.67
C VAL A 289 -18.36 2.22 -1.20
N ASN A 290 -18.20 3.53 -0.95
CA ASN A 290 -18.18 4.10 0.38
C ASN A 290 -19.25 5.20 0.52
N GLN A 291 -20.21 5.00 1.42
CA GLN A 291 -21.21 6.01 1.77
C GLN A 291 -20.54 7.13 2.57
N ILE A 292 -20.72 8.38 2.14
CA ILE A 292 -20.27 9.55 2.89
C ILE A 292 -21.19 9.73 4.10
N PHE A 293 -20.62 9.67 5.31
CA PHE A 293 -21.34 9.90 6.55
C PHE A 293 -21.50 11.41 6.79
N ALA A 294 -22.74 11.90 6.71
CA ALA A 294 -23.04 13.34 6.79
C ALA A 294 -23.32 13.84 8.22
N GLY A 295 -23.48 12.93 9.18
CA GLY A 295 -23.97 13.27 10.52
C GLY A 295 -25.46 13.62 10.54
N ASP A 296 -26.23 13.07 9.60
CA ASP A 296 -27.66 13.33 9.49
C ASP A 296 -28.45 12.75 10.67
N ARG A 297 -29.60 13.34 10.97
CA ARG A 297 -30.41 12.93 12.11
C ARG A 297 -30.83 11.45 12.05
N SER A 298 -31.08 10.92 10.84
CA SER A 298 -31.46 9.52 10.61
C SER A 298 -30.33 8.55 10.93
N GLU A 299 -29.07 8.98 10.85
CA GLU A 299 -27.89 8.16 11.11
C GLU A 299 -27.71 7.90 12.62
N PHE A 300 -28.26 8.74 13.48
CA PHE A 300 -28.25 8.58 14.93
C PHE A 300 -29.54 7.90 15.43
N SER A 301 -29.53 6.57 15.51
CA SER A 301 -30.73 5.77 15.77
C SER A 301 -30.56 4.76 16.91
N GLY A 302 -31.38 4.91 17.97
CA GLY A 302 -31.37 4.01 19.12
C GLY A 302 -30.00 3.97 19.79
N LYS A 303 -29.32 2.82 19.74
CA LYS A 303 -27.95 2.63 20.25
C LYS A 303 -26.89 2.56 19.16
N ARG A 304 -27.17 3.15 17.99
CA ARG A 304 -26.32 3.02 16.80
C ARG A 304 -26.07 4.37 16.16
N ILE A 305 -24.83 4.57 15.70
CA ILE A 305 -24.49 5.56 14.69
C ILE A 305 -24.31 4.77 13.38
N LEU A 306 -25.21 4.96 12.43
CA LEU A 306 -25.22 4.24 11.16
C LEU A 306 -24.17 4.85 10.24
N LEU A 307 -23.13 4.07 9.91
CA LEU A 307 -22.05 4.50 9.03
C LEU A 307 -22.37 4.26 7.55
N GLY A 308 -23.32 3.37 7.26
CA GLY A 308 -23.76 3.10 5.89
C GLY A 308 -23.08 1.91 5.23
N ILE A 309 -23.06 1.92 3.90
CA ILE A 309 -22.38 0.93 3.06
C ILE A 309 -20.91 1.36 2.91
N THR A 310 -19.96 0.51 3.30
CA THR A 310 -18.51 0.76 3.21
C THR A 310 -17.73 -0.55 3.44
N GLY A 311 -16.40 -0.51 3.40
CA GLY A 311 -15.49 -1.60 3.77
C GLY A 311 -15.13 -1.61 5.26
N ASP A 312 -14.73 -2.76 5.78
CA ASP A 312 -14.21 -2.90 7.16
C ASP A 312 -12.82 -2.26 7.32
N ASP A 313 -12.04 -2.23 6.25
CA ASP A 313 -10.76 -1.55 6.16
C ASP A 313 -10.88 -0.03 6.33
N ARG A 314 -12.04 0.54 5.97
CA ARG A 314 -12.39 1.98 5.99
C ARG A 314 -12.98 2.49 7.30
N ILE A 315 -13.19 1.65 8.30
CA ILE A 315 -13.74 2.07 9.59
C ILE A 315 -12.72 1.84 10.71
N GLU A 316 -12.60 2.80 11.63
CA GLU A 316 -11.87 2.66 12.89
C GLU A 316 -12.69 3.30 14.02
N LEU A 317 -12.68 2.71 15.20
CA LEU A 317 -13.31 3.27 16.40
C LEU A 317 -12.33 3.22 17.56
N VAL A 318 -12.12 4.37 18.21
CA VAL A 318 -11.35 4.49 19.45
C VAL A 318 -12.22 5.14 20.51
N LYS A 319 -12.41 4.45 21.63
CA LYS A 319 -13.08 5.00 22.82
C LYS A 319 -12.05 5.57 23.78
N SER A 320 -12.37 6.72 24.36
CA SER A 320 -11.67 7.24 25.55
C SER A 320 -11.64 6.21 26.68
N ALA A 321 -10.62 6.26 27.54
CA ALA A 321 -10.43 5.28 28.62
C ALA A 321 -11.62 5.18 29.59
N GLY A 322 -12.30 6.29 29.87
CA GLY A 322 -13.52 6.32 30.68
C GLY A 322 -14.81 6.04 29.90
N GLY A 323 -14.72 5.83 28.58
CA GLY A 323 -15.86 5.55 27.70
C GLY A 323 -16.79 6.74 27.47
N ARG A 324 -16.36 7.96 27.81
CA ARG A 324 -17.21 9.17 27.70
C ARG A 324 -17.34 9.67 26.25
N VAL A 325 -16.27 9.51 25.48
CA VAL A 325 -16.15 9.98 24.10
C VAL A 325 -15.76 8.79 23.21
N SER A 326 -16.46 8.69 22.08
CA SER A 326 -16.14 7.77 20.98
C SER A 326 -15.65 8.59 19.79
N VAL A 327 -14.49 8.26 19.26
CA VAL A 327 -13.95 8.86 18.03
C VAL A 327 -13.89 7.77 16.97
N PHE A 328 -14.46 8.03 15.81
CA PHE A 328 -14.50 7.08 14.73
C PHE A 328 -14.06 7.73 13.43
N ARG A 329 -13.27 7.00 12.67
CA ARG A 329 -12.96 7.30 11.29
C ARG A 329 -13.90 6.49 10.40
N VAL A 330 -14.55 7.15 9.46
CA VAL A 330 -15.35 6.51 8.41
C VAL A 330 -14.85 7.00 7.07
N ASP A 331 -14.28 6.08 6.29
CA ASP A 331 -13.46 6.39 5.14
C ASP A 331 -12.35 7.41 5.52
N ARG A 332 -12.38 8.64 5.00
CA ARG A 332 -11.36 9.68 5.25
C ARG A 332 -11.78 10.75 6.26
N ASP A 333 -12.99 10.65 6.82
CA ASP A 333 -13.53 11.64 7.75
C ASP A 333 -13.40 11.19 9.21
N LEU A 334 -13.01 12.13 10.08
CA LEU A 334 -12.87 11.88 11.51
C LEU A 334 -14.01 12.54 12.29
N TRP A 335 -14.72 11.73 13.06
CA TRP A 335 -15.87 12.16 13.85
C TRP A 335 -15.69 11.81 15.32
N SER A 336 -16.20 12.66 16.21
CA SER A 336 -16.39 12.33 17.61
C SER A 336 -17.87 12.37 18.00
N TYR A 337 -18.22 11.55 18.98
CA TYR A 337 -19.54 11.54 19.59
C TYR A 337 -19.43 11.48 21.12
N GLU A 338 -20.10 12.42 21.79
CA GLU A 338 -20.24 12.47 23.24
C GLU A 338 -21.72 12.23 23.62
N PRO A 339 -22.08 11.02 24.11
CA PRO A 339 -23.46 10.68 24.43
C PRO A 339 -24.09 11.61 25.47
N GLY A 340 -23.35 11.96 26.53
CA GLY A 340 -23.83 12.82 27.61
C GLY A 340 -24.21 14.23 27.15
N ALA A 341 -23.45 14.80 26.20
CA ALA A 341 -23.71 16.10 25.59
C ALA A 341 -24.68 16.02 24.39
N ARG A 342 -24.86 14.83 23.81
CA ARG A 342 -25.57 14.59 22.52
C ARG A 342 -25.00 15.46 21.41
N ARG A 343 -23.67 15.52 21.37
CA ARG A 343 -22.89 16.31 20.44
C ARG A 343 -22.08 15.35 19.59
N ALA A 344 -22.21 15.50 18.27
CA ALA A 344 -21.24 14.93 17.33
C ALA A 344 -20.42 16.08 16.74
N VAL A 345 -19.14 15.83 16.52
CA VAL A 345 -18.23 16.80 15.88
C VAL A 345 -17.52 16.12 14.73
N GLN A 346 -17.63 16.66 13.52
CA GLN A 346 -16.72 16.32 12.42
C GLN A 346 -15.39 17.01 12.73
N ILE A 347 -14.46 16.28 13.34
CA ILE A 347 -13.16 16.81 13.77
C ILE A 347 -12.32 17.20 12.56
N PHE A 348 -12.34 16.36 11.52
CA PHE A 348 -11.57 16.58 10.31
C PHE A 348 -12.28 16.00 9.09
N SER A 349 -12.25 16.77 8.00
CA SER A 349 -12.58 16.34 6.65
C SER A 349 -11.94 17.32 5.68
N PHE A 350 -11.46 16.85 4.52
CA PHE A 350 -11.14 17.72 3.39
C PHE A 350 -12.36 18.05 2.54
N ARG A 351 -13.45 17.27 2.67
CA ARG A 351 -14.69 17.52 1.94
C ARG A 351 -15.27 18.86 2.41
N ASP A 352 -15.66 19.69 1.46
CA ASP A 352 -16.38 20.95 1.73
C ASP A 352 -17.89 20.72 1.59
N ASP A 353 -18.70 21.65 2.11
CA ASP A 353 -20.15 21.70 1.90
C ASP A 353 -20.51 21.88 0.41
N ASP A 354 -19.58 22.38 -0.42
CA ASP A 354 -19.70 22.43 -1.89
C ASP A 354 -19.24 21.10 -2.51
N SER A 355 -20.19 20.19 -2.71
CA SER A 355 -19.95 18.81 -3.15
C SER A 355 -19.41 18.66 -4.57
N THR A 356 -19.06 19.74 -5.28
CA THR A 356 -18.72 19.72 -6.71
C THR A 356 -17.24 19.89 -7.03
N ASP A 357 -16.42 20.35 -6.07
CA ASP A 357 -14.98 20.48 -6.28
C ASP A 357 -14.27 19.13 -6.12
N VAL A 358 -13.93 18.51 -7.25
CA VAL A 358 -13.22 17.22 -7.31
C VAL A 358 -11.88 17.24 -6.59
N ARG A 359 -11.27 18.41 -6.39
CA ARG A 359 -9.98 18.54 -5.67
C ARG A 359 -10.10 18.23 -4.19
N CYS A 360 -11.26 18.50 -3.59
CA CYS A 360 -11.53 18.18 -2.20
C CYS A 360 -11.78 16.68 -1.98
N ASN A 361 -12.16 15.94 -3.04
CA ASN A 361 -12.53 14.53 -2.98
C ASN A 361 -11.40 13.57 -3.39
N TYR A 362 -10.22 14.08 -3.77
CA TYR A 362 -9.08 13.21 -4.11
C TYR A 362 -8.74 12.31 -2.91
N ASP A 363 -8.68 11.01 -3.17
CA ASP A 363 -8.75 9.94 -2.18
C ASP A 363 -7.39 9.41 -1.73
N HIS A 364 -6.29 10.06 -2.16
CA HIS A 364 -4.93 9.67 -1.82
C HIS A 364 -4.50 10.20 -0.44
N HIS A 365 -5.41 10.16 0.53
CA HIS A 365 -5.14 10.46 1.93
C HIS A 365 -6.03 9.64 2.85
N ASP A 366 -5.63 9.51 4.11
CA ASP A 366 -6.44 8.86 5.14
C ASP A 366 -6.04 9.40 6.53
N VAL A 367 -6.80 9.03 7.55
CA VAL A 367 -6.66 9.51 8.93
C VAL A 367 -6.28 8.34 9.84
N LYS A 368 -5.33 8.57 10.76
CA LYS A 368 -4.98 7.62 11.81
C LYS A 368 -5.24 8.21 13.20
N ILE A 369 -6.08 7.57 14.00
CA ILE A 369 -6.33 8.01 15.38
C ILE A 369 -5.14 7.59 16.27
N LEU A 370 -4.56 8.55 17.01
CA LEU A 370 -3.43 8.28 17.92
C LEU A 370 -3.89 8.18 19.38
N SER A 371 -4.70 9.13 19.85
CA SER A 371 -5.23 9.11 21.22
C SER A 371 -6.55 9.84 21.36
N VAL A 372 -7.37 9.39 22.32
CA VAL A 372 -8.66 9.98 22.67
C VAL A 372 -8.76 10.14 24.18
N GLU A 373 -8.92 11.36 24.66
CA GLU A 373 -9.04 11.67 26.09
C GLU A 373 -10.51 11.79 26.54
N ASP A 374 -10.76 11.58 27.84
CA ASP A 374 -12.09 11.79 28.44
C ASP A 374 -12.53 13.27 28.46
N SER A 375 -11.60 14.21 28.23
CA SER A 375 -11.90 15.62 27.97
C SER A 375 -12.61 15.82 26.62
N GLY A 376 -12.44 14.87 25.70
CA GLY A 376 -12.82 14.97 24.29
C GLY A 376 -11.68 15.41 23.38
N ASP A 377 -10.48 15.63 23.92
CA ASP A 377 -9.32 15.99 23.12
C ASP A 377 -8.81 14.78 22.33
N VAL A 378 -8.34 15.01 21.11
CA VAL A 378 -7.96 13.96 20.16
C VAL A 378 -6.65 14.33 19.49
N ASP A 379 -5.68 13.41 19.52
CA ASP A 379 -4.48 13.48 18.67
C ASP A 379 -4.64 12.48 17.52
N PHE A 380 -4.34 12.91 16.30
CA PHE A 380 -4.47 12.09 15.09
C PHE A 380 -3.49 12.52 13.99
N LEU A 381 -3.26 11.64 13.03
CA LEU A 381 -2.51 11.91 11.81
C LEU A 381 -3.47 12.04 10.64
N VAL A 382 -3.19 12.97 9.73
CA VAL A 382 -3.67 12.93 8.35
C VAL A 382 -2.44 12.60 7.50
N TYR A 383 -2.52 11.60 6.63
CA TYR A 383 -1.38 11.19 5.82
C TYR A 383 -1.75 10.99 4.36
N GLY A 384 -0.79 11.17 3.46
CA GLY A 384 -0.98 11.19 2.01
C GLY A 384 -1.00 12.61 1.44
N TYR A 385 -1.72 12.80 0.35
CA TYR A 385 -1.86 14.06 -0.36
C TYR A 385 -2.82 15.00 0.39
N MET A 386 -2.36 16.21 0.68
CA MET A 386 -3.18 17.22 1.36
C MET A 386 -4.03 17.99 0.34
N ASN A 387 -5.34 17.78 0.35
CA ASN A 387 -6.26 18.33 -0.67
C ASN A 387 -6.45 19.85 -0.58
N ARG A 388 -6.31 20.43 0.62
CA ARG A 388 -6.55 21.85 0.89
C ARG A 388 -5.84 22.28 2.19
N GLY A 389 -5.94 23.57 2.52
CA GLY A 389 -5.28 24.16 3.69
C GLY A 389 -3.79 24.45 3.47
N ASN A 390 -3.05 24.69 4.55
CA ASN A 390 -1.68 25.18 4.48
C ASN A 390 -0.71 24.26 3.72
N HIS A 391 -0.99 22.96 3.71
CA HIS A 391 -0.21 21.95 3.03
C HIS A 391 -0.78 21.53 1.68
N GLU A 392 -1.75 22.25 1.11
CA GLU A 392 -2.36 21.91 -0.19
C GLU A 392 -1.31 21.51 -1.24
N GLY A 393 -1.41 20.30 -1.80
CA GLY A 393 -0.47 19.77 -2.79
C GLY A 393 0.83 19.20 -2.22
N GLU A 394 1.00 19.12 -0.91
CA GLU A 394 2.08 18.35 -0.30
C GLU A 394 1.64 16.93 0.01
N ASN A 395 2.58 15.99 -0.05
CA ASN A 395 2.36 14.59 0.31
C ASN A 395 3.22 14.26 1.53
N GLY A 396 2.61 13.73 2.58
CA GLY A 396 3.29 13.58 3.86
C GLY A 396 2.38 13.14 5.00
N ILE A 397 2.80 13.43 6.22
CA ILE A 397 2.08 13.14 7.47
C ILE A 397 1.91 14.47 8.21
N ALA A 398 0.68 14.92 8.39
CA ALA A 398 0.31 16.06 9.23
C ALA A 398 -0.21 15.56 10.58
N GLY A 399 0.38 16.02 11.68
CA GLY A 399 -0.07 15.69 13.02
C GLY A 399 -0.96 16.77 13.61
N TYR A 400 -2.15 16.38 14.08
CA TYR A 400 -3.16 17.28 14.57
C TYR A 400 -3.53 17.01 16.03
N HIS A 401 -3.90 18.09 16.72
CA HIS A 401 -4.55 18.08 18.02
C HIS A 401 -5.89 18.82 17.94
N TYR A 402 -6.97 18.13 18.33
CA TYR A 402 -8.28 18.74 18.51
C TYR A 402 -8.54 18.97 20.00
N SER A 403 -8.79 20.23 20.38
CA SER A 403 -9.25 20.62 21.71
C SER A 403 -10.77 20.71 21.73
N ALA A 404 -11.43 19.82 22.47
CA ALA A 404 -12.89 19.81 22.59
C ALA A 404 -13.43 20.97 23.43
N GLY A 405 -12.62 21.49 24.35
CA GLY A 405 -12.95 22.64 25.20
C GLY A 405 -13.04 23.94 24.41
N ASP A 406 -12.06 24.17 23.53
CA ASP A 406 -12.00 25.35 22.67
C ASP A 406 -12.75 25.15 21.34
N ASN A 407 -13.08 23.91 21.01
CA ASN A 407 -13.59 23.48 19.70
C ASN A 407 -12.69 23.99 18.58
N ALA A 408 -11.40 23.72 18.72
CA ALA A 408 -10.33 24.20 17.86
C ALA A 408 -9.43 23.04 17.43
N LEU A 409 -8.98 23.11 16.19
CA LEU A 409 -8.04 22.16 15.59
C LEU A 409 -6.68 22.86 15.44
N GLU A 410 -5.61 22.20 15.86
CA GLU A 410 -4.24 22.69 15.79
C GLU A 410 -3.38 21.68 15.03
N GLU A 411 -2.73 22.11 13.95
CA GLU A 411 -1.68 21.33 13.31
C GLU A 411 -0.36 21.55 14.03
N ARG A 412 0.26 20.48 14.54
CA ARG A 412 1.47 20.53 15.36
C ARG A 412 2.76 20.38 14.54
N TYR A 413 2.73 19.63 13.44
CA TYR A 413 3.89 19.33 12.61
C TYR A 413 3.48 18.73 11.27
N PHE A 414 4.41 18.80 10.31
CA PHE A 414 4.30 18.14 9.01
C PHE A 414 5.58 17.38 8.66
N ILE A 415 5.45 16.12 8.25
CA ILE A 415 6.54 15.26 7.77
C ILE A 415 6.35 15.05 6.26
N PRO A 416 7.18 15.64 5.38
CA PRO A 416 7.08 15.39 3.95
C PRO A 416 7.49 13.97 3.59
N TYR A 417 6.79 13.38 2.61
CA TYR A 417 7.05 12.04 2.09
C TYR A 417 6.95 12.02 0.57
N SER A 418 7.95 11.49 -0.12
CA SER A 418 8.02 11.52 -1.59
C SER A 418 7.54 10.24 -2.29
N GLY A 419 7.19 9.18 -1.54
CA GLY A 419 6.61 7.94 -2.09
C GLY A 419 5.10 8.02 -2.30
N SER A 420 4.48 6.93 -2.75
CA SER A 420 3.03 6.92 -3.01
C SER A 420 2.22 6.87 -1.72
N TYR A 421 0.98 7.34 -1.78
CA TYR A 421 0.02 7.25 -0.68
C TYR A 421 -0.11 5.80 -0.16
N GLU A 422 -0.23 4.83 -1.06
CA GLU A 422 -0.42 3.41 -0.72
C GLU A 422 0.78 2.83 0.04
N GLN A 423 2.01 3.23 -0.33
CA GLN A 423 3.22 2.85 0.42
C GLN A 423 3.19 3.43 1.83
N LEU A 424 2.88 4.72 1.96
CA LEU A 424 2.81 5.39 3.27
C LEU A 424 1.72 4.79 4.15
N ALA A 425 0.57 4.44 3.57
CA ALA A 425 -0.52 3.77 4.26
C ALA A 425 -0.09 2.40 4.79
N ALA A 426 0.59 1.60 3.96
CA ALA A 426 1.13 0.30 4.36
C ALA A 426 2.14 0.43 5.50
N ASP A 427 3.05 1.41 5.42
CA ASP A 427 4.07 1.69 6.43
C ASP A 427 3.45 2.09 7.78
N LEU A 428 2.54 3.05 7.79
CA LEU A 428 1.86 3.49 9.02
C LEU A 428 0.93 2.40 9.59
N ASN A 429 0.43 1.50 8.75
CA ASN A 429 -0.29 0.34 9.22
C ASN A 429 0.63 -0.65 9.98
N GLN A 430 1.93 -0.73 9.67
CA GLN A 430 2.88 -1.48 10.48
C GLN A 430 3.06 -0.86 11.86
N LEU A 431 3.38 0.44 11.93
CA LEU A 431 3.52 1.14 13.21
C LEU A 431 3.19 2.63 13.08
N ALA A 432 2.18 3.04 13.84
CA ALA A 432 1.86 4.43 14.15
C ALA A 432 1.24 4.44 15.54
N SER A 433 1.95 4.98 16.53
CA SER A 433 1.57 4.89 17.94
C SER A 433 2.08 6.07 18.74
N GLN A 434 1.22 6.67 19.56
CA GLN A 434 1.59 7.76 20.46
C GLN A 434 1.48 7.30 21.92
N THR A 435 2.50 7.62 22.70
CA THR A 435 2.58 7.31 24.13
C THR A 435 1.94 8.42 24.96
N SER A 436 1.56 8.08 26.20
CA SER A 436 1.08 9.06 27.18
C SER A 436 2.12 10.12 27.56
N GLY A 437 3.41 9.85 27.35
CA GLY A 437 4.50 10.82 27.54
C GLY A 437 4.69 11.79 26.38
N GLY A 438 3.93 11.65 25.29
CA GLY A 438 4.06 12.49 24.09
C GLY A 438 5.12 12.01 23.11
N MET A 439 5.64 10.78 23.22
CA MET A 439 6.47 10.19 22.16
C MET A 439 5.57 9.57 21.09
N LEU A 440 5.80 9.92 19.82
CA LEU A 440 5.19 9.31 18.64
C LEU A 440 6.20 8.38 17.96
N TYR A 441 5.76 7.16 17.65
CA TYR A 441 6.54 6.19 16.88
C TYR A 441 5.88 5.91 15.53
N LEU A 442 6.67 5.97 14.46
CA LEU A 442 6.24 5.73 13.08
C LEU A 442 7.19 4.73 12.42
N TYR A 443 6.66 3.72 11.74
CA TYR A 443 7.42 2.97 10.73
C TYR A 443 7.22 3.66 9.38
N VAL A 444 8.31 4.07 8.73
CA VAL A 444 8.33 4.70 7.41
C VAL A 444 9.62 4.29 6.71
N ASP A 445 9.55 3.81 5.47
CA ASP A 445 10.71 3.52 4.62
C ASP A 445 11.78 2.67 5.32
N HIS A 446 11.38 1.47 5.76
CA HIS A 446 12.23 0.47 6.42
C HIS A 446 12.91 0.92 7.73
N ALA A 447 12.39 1.96 8.37
CA ALA A 447 12.89 2.47 9.64
C ALA A 447 11.76 2.81 10.61
N VAL A 448 12.04 2.64 11.91
CA VAL A 448 11.20 3.14 12.99
C VAL A 448 11.80 4.43 13.53
N TYR A 449 10.98 5.48 13.54
CA TYR A 449 11.32 6.79 14.08
C TYR A 449 10.59 7.00 15.40
N GLY A 450 11.28 7.59 16.38
CA GLY A 450 10.69 8.13 17.60
C GLY A 450 10.76 9.65 17.56
N ILE A 451 9.63 10.32 17.77
CA ILE A 451 9.47 11.77 17.71
C ILE A 451 8.92 12.23 19.06
N ASP A 452 9.65 13.08 19.76
CA ASP A 452 9.15 13.72 20.98
C ASP A 452 8.25 14.88 20.60
N MET A 453 6.94 14.76 20.88
CA MET A 453 5.98 15.78 20.47
C MET A 453 6.11 17.11 21.22
N ASN A 454 6.82 17.13 22.36
CA ASN A 454 7.02 18.34 23.15
C ASN A 454 8.21 19.15 22.65
N SER A 455 9.32 18.47 22.31
CA SER A 455 10.55 19.11 21.83
C SER A 455 10.66 19.15 20.31
N ARG A 456 9.88 18.30 19.63
CA ARG A 456 9.87 18.07 18.18
C ARG A 456 11.20 17.55 17.64
N GLU A 457 12.00 16.94 18.52
CA GLU A 457 13.20 16.20 18.14
C GLU A 457 12.81 14.79 17.69
N ASN A 458 13.45 14.31 16.62
CA ASN A 458 13.29 12.94 16.13
C ASN A 458 14.59 12.13 16.27
N MET A 459 14.43 10.82 16.38
CA MET A 459 15.53 9.86 16.38
C MET A 459 15.13 8.60 15.61
N VAL A 460 16.12 7.96 14.99
CA VAL A 460 15.96 6.62 14.43
C VAL A 460 16.08 5.61 15.58
N VAL A 461 15.01 4.85 15.82
CA VAL A 461 14.94 3.78 16.83
C VAL A 461 15.52 2.49 16.27
N ALA A 462 15.15 2.16 15.04
CA ALA A 462 15.66 1.04 14.28
C ALA A 462 15.66 1.41 12.80
N ASP A 463 16.67 0.97 12.05
CA ASP A 463 16.75 1.08 10.59
C ASP A 463 17.13 -0.27 9.99
N SER A 464 17.11 -0.33 8.66
CA SER A 464 17.40 -1.56 7.91
C SER A 464 16.47 -2.71 8.26
N LEU A 465 15.19 -2.41 8.46
CA LEU A 465 14.17 -3.38 8.77
C LEU A 465 13.71 -4.08 7.49
N GLU A 466 14.37 -5.19 7.19
CA GLU A 466 13.96 -6.11 6.13
C GLU A 466 12.71 -6.89 6.56
N GLU A 467 11.93 -7.34 5.57
CA GLU A 467 10.76 -8.17 5.84
C GLU A 467 11.12 -9.44 6.63
N GLY A 468 10.35 -9.74 7.67
CA GLY A 468 10.58 -10.88 8.54
C GLY A 468 11.71 -10.73 9.57
N THR A 469 12.40 -9.57 9.60
CA THR A 469 13.46 -9.27 10.59
C THR A 469 12.95 -8.51 11.81
N PHE A 470 11.69 -8.07 11.79
CA PHE A 470 11.04 -7.37 12.88
C PHE A 470 9.58 -7.78 13.04
N ALA A 471 9.02 -7.47 14.20
CA ALA A 471 7.61 -7.63 14.50
C ALA A 471 7.14 -6.50 15.42
N VAL A 472 5.87 -6.14 15.31
CA VAL A 472 5.19 -5.14 16.15
C VAL A 472 4.05 -5.85 16.89
N SER A 473 3.84 -5.53 18.17
CA SER A 473 2.71 -6.07 18.93
C SER A 473 1.38 -5.59 18.36
N SER A 474 0.30 -6.35 18.60
CA SER A 474 -1.03 -6.01 18.04
C SER A 474 -1.58 -4.67 18.51
N ASP A 475 -1.21 -4.24 19.72
CA ASP A 475 -1.53 -2.92 20.29
C ASP A 475 -0.56 -1.81 19.86
N LYS A 476 0.43 -2.11 19.02
CA LYS A 476 1.47 -1.19 18.53
C LYS A 476 2.26 -0.51 19.65
N LYS A 477 2.44 -1.19 20.79
CA LYS A 477 3.18 -0.68 21.97
C LYS A 477 4.51 -1.36 22.23
N ARG A 478 4.83 -2.43 21.50
CA ARG A 478 6.12 -3.11 21.54
C ARG A 478 6.60 -3.41 20.15
N ILE A 479 7.90 -3.39 19.98
CA ILE A 479 8.57 -3.79 18.74
C ILE A 479 9.77 -4.68 19.09
N ALA A 480 9.98 -5.70 18.27
CA ALA A 480 11.20 -6.49 18.30
C ALA A 480 11.83 -6.49 16.91
N TRP A 481 13.15 -6.35 16.85
CA TRP A 481 13.89 -6.38 15.58
C TRP A 481 15.28 -6.98 15.79
N GLN A 482 15.79 -7.64 14.77
CA GLN A 482 17.03 -8.40 14.84
C GLN A 482 18.18 -7.66 14.12
N GLU A 483 19.41 -7.74 14.65
CA GLU A 483 20.60 -7.18 14.00
C GLU A 483 21.05 -8.10 12.85
N GLY A 484 21.07 -7.63 11.60
CA GLY A 484 21.54 -8.40 10.45
C GLY A 484 20.40 -9.02 9.62
N SER A 485 20.70 -10.05 8.83
CA SER A 485 19.73 -10.64 7.90
C SER A 485 18.75 -11.59 8.59
N LEU A 486 17.70 -11.98 7.86
CA LEU A 486 16.66 -12.93 8.28
C LEU A 486 17.21 -14.21 8.94
N TYR A 487 18.31 -14.75 8.41
CA TYR A 487 18.95 -15.99 8.87
C TYR A 487 20.32 -15.79 9.52
N GLY A 488 20.65 -14.55 9.91
CA GLY A 488 22.02 -14.19 10.30
C GLY A 488 22.14 -13.34 11.55
N SER A 489 21.15 -13.33 12.43
CA SER A 489 21.12 -12.40 13.57
C SER A 489 21.60 -12.97 14.91
N LYS A 490 22.55 -12.29 15.56
CA LYS A 490 23.07 -12.66 16.90
C LYS A 490 22.37 -11.93 18.05
N VAL A 491 21.65 -10.85 17.75
CA VAL A 491 21.01 -9.98 18.74
C VAL A 491 19.61 -9.64 18.26
N LEU A 492 18.63 -9.88 19.12
CA LEU A 492 17.26 -9.45 18.95
C LEU A 492 16.99 -8.36 19.98
N HIS A 493 16.65 -7.17 19.54
CA HIS A 493 16.20 -6.08 20.40
C HIS A 493 14.70 -6.21 20.64
N LEU A 494 14.28 -5.81 21.83
CA LEU A 494 12.89 -5.74 22.24
C LEU A 494 12.68 -4.45 23.00
N MET A 495 11.90 -3.55 22.42
CA MET A 495 11.59 -2.25 22.99
C MET A 495 10.12 -2.18 23.38
N ASP A 496 9.88 -1.73 24.61
CA ASP A 496 8.58 -1.26 25.06
C ASP A 496 8.46 0.23 24.72
N LEU A 497 7.57 0.56 23.79
CA LEU A 497 7.44 1.91 23.24
C LEU A 497 6.85 2.88 24.28
N GLU A 498 6.02 2.41 25.21
CA GLU A 498 5.42 3.24 26.26
C GLU A 498 6.46 3.73 27.27
N SER A 499 7.36 2.86 27.71
CA SER A 499 8.39 3.18 28.70
C SER A 499 9.71 3.65 28.07
N GLY A 500 9.94 3.33 26.79
CA GLY A 500 11.23 3.51 26.12
C GLY A 500 12.29 2.50 26.58
N GLU A 501 11.94 1.49 27.37
CA GLU A 501 12.88 0.47 27.82
C GLU A 501 13.23 -0.46 26.67
N ASN A 502 14.53 -0.62 26.40
CA ASN A 502 15.05 -1.55 25.40
C ASN A 502 15.84 -2.68 26.09
N ARG A 503 15.63 -3.91 25.64
CA ARG A 503 16.29 -5.11 26.15
C ARG A 503 16.78 -5.98 24.98
N ASP A 504 17.85 -6.72 25.21
CA ASP A 504 18.44 -7.60 24.20
C ASP A 504 18.22 -9.07 24.57
N VAL A 505 17.88 -9.88 23.57
CA VAL A 505 18.07 -11.33 23.57
C VAL A 505 19.29 -11.64 22.72
N ARG A 506 20.31 -12.27 23.31
CA ARG A 506 21.57 -12.63 22.63
C ARG A 506 21.62 -14.12 22.39
N SER A 507 22.00 -14.52 21.18
CA SER A 507 22.20 -15.93 20.86
C SER A 507 23.44 -16.52 21.54
N GLY A 508 23.49 -17.84 21.69
CA GLY A 508 24.70 -18.55 22.09
C GLY A 508 25.78 -18.57 21.02
N ASP A 509 26.97 -19.06 21.38
CA ASP A 509 28.07 -19.27 20.43
C ASP A 509 27.63 -20.24 19.32
N GLY A 510 27.73 -19.82 18.05
CA GLY A 510 27.31 -20.62 16.89
C GLY A 510 25.79 -20.65 16.64
N GLU A 511 25.02 -19.82 17.34
CA GLU A 511 23.56 -19.76 17.21
C GLU A 511 23.08 -18.40 16.70
N TYR A 512 21.86 -18.35 16.20
CA TYR A 512 21.15 -17.17 15.75
C TYR A 512 19.79 -17.07 16.44
N VAL A 513 19.29 -15.83 16.58
CA VAL A 513 17.94 -15.50 17.08
C VAL A 513 17.11 -14.90 15.95
N ARG A 514 15.80 -15.10 15.97
CA ARG A 514 14.88 -14.57 14.95
C ARG A 514 13.60 -14.04 15.59
N ALA A 515 13.17 -12.85 15.18
CA ALA A 515 11.85 -12.32 15.53
C ALA A 515 10.76 -13.11 14.78
N LEU A 516 9.73 -13.60 15.48
CA LEU A 516 8.66 -14.41 14.86
C LEU A 516 7.27 -13.79 14.97
N GLY A 517 7.09 -12.81 15.85
CA GLY A 517 5.81 -12.14 16.05
C GLY A 517 5.51 -11.86 17.51
N PHE A 518 4.26 -11.47 17.76
CA PHE A 518 3.75 -11.21 19.10
C PHE A 518 2.40 -11.91 19.30
N VAL A 519 2.20 -12.51 20.48
CA VAL A 519 0.88 -12.92 20.95
C VAL A 519 0.43 -11.90 21.99
N GLY A 520 -0.51 -11.03 21.61
CA GLY A 520 -0.81 -9.83 22.41
C GLY A 520 0.44 -8.97 22.56
N ARG A 521 0.96 -8.85 23.79
CA ARG A 521 2.24 -8.18 24.08
C ARG A 521 3.42 -9.15 24.22
N ASP A 522 3.23 -10.46 24.25
CA ASP A 522 4.32 -11.43 24.48
C ASP A 522 5.12 -11.67 23.20
N LEU A 523 6.43 -11.54 23.26
CA LEU A 523 7.32 -11.74 22.11
C LEU A 523 7.50 -13.23 21.84
N VAL A 524 7.24 -13.64 20.61
CA VAL A 524 7.62 -14.96 20.08
C VAL A 524 8.92 -14.80 19.29
N TYR A 525 9.96 -15.52 19.70
CA TYR A 525 11.23 -15.56 18.99
C TYR A 525 11.75 -16.99 18.91
N GLY A 526 12.60 -17.27 17.92
CA GLY A 526 13.21 -18.59 17.77
C GLY A 526 14.72 -18.55 17.80
N THR A 527 15.31 -19.70 18.07
CA THR A 527 16.76 -19.92 18.08
C THR A 527 17.14 -21.06 17.14
N ALA A 528 18.16 -20.82 16.33
CA ALA A 528 18.67 -21.76 15.34
C ALA A 528 20.19 -21.88 15.44
N ARG A 529 20.77 -22.99 14.98
CA ARG A 529 22.23 -23.13 14.88
C ARG A 529 22.67 -22.78 13.49
N GLU A 530 23.82 -22.12 13.37
CA GLU A 530 24.39 -21.75 12.07
C GLU A 530 24.63 -22.97 11.15
N GLU A 531 25.01 -24.10 11.73
CA GLU A 531 25.22 -25.37 11.03
C GLU A 531 23.94 -26.09 10.59
N ASP A 532 22.77 -25.59 11.02
CA ASP A 532 21.46 -26.14 10.67
C ASP A 532 20.86 -25.48 9.42
N SER A 533 21.63 -24.68 8.67
CA SER A 533 21.16 -24.04 7.43
C SER A 533 20.59 -25.05 6.43
N TRP A 534 19.40 -24.77 5.92
CA TRP A 534 18.78 -25.54 4.84
C TRP A 534 19.18 -24.93 3.50
N LEU A 535 19.95 -25.68 2.72
CA LEU A 535 20.41 -25.27 1.41
C LEU A 535 19.71 -26.12 0.34
N VAL A 536 19.17 -25.45 -0.68
CA VAL A 536 18.58 -26.08 -1.86
C VAL A 536 19.15 -25.40 -3.09
N ASN A 537 19.92 -26.15 -3.89
CA ASN A 537 20.51 -25.69 -5.15
C ASN A 537 21.36 -24.41 -5.01
N GLY A 538 22.21 -24.35 -3.98
CA GLY A 538 23.10 -23.20 -3.71
C GLY A 538 22.42 -22.00 -3.03
N ARG A 539 21.09 -22.01 -2.91
CA ARG A 539 20.31 -20.98 -2.22
C ARG A 539 19.94 -21.42 -0.81
N THR A 540 19.98 -20.48 0.13
CA THR A 540 19.44 -20.67 1.47
C THR A 540 17.92 -20.73 1.38
N GLU A 541 17.34 -21.89 1.67
CA GLU A 541 15.90 -22.09 1.73
C GLU A 541 15.35 -21.56 3.06
N ASN A 542 15.98 -21.98 4.16
CA ASN A 542 15.54 -21.64 5.50
C ASN A 542 16.70 -21.83 6.47
N LEU A 543 16.55 -21.32 7.68
CA LEU A 543 17.35 -21.69 8.84
C LEU A 543 16.41 -22.25 9.91
N PRO A 544 16.09 -23.57 9.86
CA PRO A 544 15.16 -24.17 10.80
C PRO A 544 15.61 -23.99 12.26
N MET A 545 14.69 -23.52 13.08
CA MET A 545 14.92 -23.23 14.49
C MET A 545 14.77 -24.51 15.31
N TYR A 546 15.68 -24.76 16.25
CA TYR A 546 15.56 -25.94 17.12
C TYR A 546 14.63 -25.66 18.31
N SER A 547 14.44 -24.40 18.68
CA SER A 547 13.48 -23.99 19.70
C SER A 547 12.81 -22.66 19.39
N VAL A 548 11.61 -22.49 19.95
CA VAL A 548 10.80 -21.26 19.94
C VAL A 548 10.50 -20.88 21.38
N HIS A 549 10.64 -19.60 21.71
CA HIS A 549 10.46 -19.04 23.05
C HIS A 549 9.38 -17.96 23.03
N ILE A 550 8.61 -17.89 24.10
CA ILE A 550 7.58 -16.87 24.34
C ILE A 550 7.95 -16.16 25.63
N ILE A 551 8.23 -14.85 25.53
CA ILE A 551 8.63 -14.04 26.68
C ILE A 551 7.69 -12.87 26.90
N ASN A 552 7.37 -12.60 28.16
CA ASN A 552 6.49 -11.52 28.56
C ASN A 552 7.21 -10.15 28.60
N ASP A 553 6.51 -9.12 29.08
CA ASP A 553 7.02 -7.76 29.26
C ASP A 553 8.13 -7.64 30.31
N GLN A 554 8.28 -8.60 31.24
CA GLN A 554 9.41 -8.65 32.18
C GLN A 554 10.57 -9.55 31.72
N MET A 555 10.59 -9.98 30.45
CA MET A 555 11.55 -10.95 29.90
C MET A 555 11.54 -12.29 30.63
N GLN A 556 10.41 -12.64 31.25
CA GLN A 556 10.24 -13.97 31.83
C GLN A 556 9.70 -14.88 30.73
N GLU A 557 10.29 -16.08 30.63
CA GLU A 557 9.81 -17.10 29.72
C GLU A 557 8.47 -17.63 30.22
N GLU A 558 7.42 -17.37 29.46
CA GLU A 558 6.07 -17.92 29.69
C GLU A 558 6.02 -19.37 29.23
N THR A 559 6.64 -19.66 28.08
CA THR A 559 6.68 -21.00 27.49
C THR A 559 7.81 -21.09 26.47
N SER A 560 8.37 -22.29 26.31
CA SER A 560 9.26 -22.65 25.20
C SER A 560 8.79 -23.95 24.54
N TYR A 561 9.10 -24.07 23.25
CA TYR A 561 8.87 -25.25 22.45
C TYR A 561 10.18 -25.79 21.92
N GLU A 562 10.52 -27.02 22.32
CA GLU A 562 11.65 -27.78 21.79
C GLU A 562 11.24 -29.26 21.77
N LYS A 563 11.46 -29.94 20.65
CA LYS A 563 11.25 -31.39 20.54
C LYS A 563 12.45 -32.05 19.88
N ASN A 564 13.07 -32.99 20.59
CA ASN A 564 14.23 -33.72 20.10
C ASN A 564 13.95 -34.38 18.74
N GLY A 565 14.84 -34.13 17.77
CA GLY A 565 14.74 -34.64 16.40
C GLY A 565 13.88 -33.79 15.46
N TYR A 566 13.21 -32.75 15.97
CA TYR A 566 12.37 -31.84 15.18
C TYR A 566 12.92 -30.41 15.23
N TYR A 567 12.75 -29.71 14.12
CA TYR A 567 13.04 -28.29 13.93
C TYR A 567 11.79 -27.58 13.44
N ILE A 568 11.79 -26.24 13.53
CA ILE A 568 10.69 -25.37 13.14
C ILE A 568 11.14 -24.54 11.96
N SER A 569 10.52 -24.73 10.80
CA SER A 569 10.83 -23.97 9.58
C SER A 569 10.01 -22.69 9.45
N GLU A 570 8.80 -22.67 10.01
CA GLU A 570 7.87 -21.54 9.90
C GLU A 570 7.05 -21.44 11.18
N VAL A 571 6.79 -20.20 11.58
CA VAL A 571 5.92 -19.86 12.70
C VAL A 571 4.92 -18.82 12.23
N THR A 572 3.65 -19.11 12.44
CA THR A 572 2.56 -18.17 12.17
C THR A 572 1.83 -17.89 13.47
N VAL A 573 1.73 -16.62 13.84
CA VAL A 573 0.97 -16.19 15.01
C VAL A 573 -0.40 -15.73 14.56
N ASP A 574 -1.43 -16.43 15.02
CA ASP A 574 -2.85 -16.15 14.74
C ASP A 574 -3.58 -15.92 16.07
N GLU A 575 -3.77 -14.64 16.41
CA GLU A 575 -4.34 -14.19 17.68
C GLU A 575 -3.68 -14.85 18.91
N SER A 576 -4.32 -15.88 19.46
CA SER A 576 -3.90 -16.63 20.64
C SER A 576 -3.21 -17.96 20.32
N ARG A 577 -2.97 -18.26 19.04
CA ARG A 577 -2.40 -19.52 18.58
C ARG A 577 -1.10 -19.27 17.82
N ILE A 578 -0.12 -20.13 18.10
CA ILE A 578 1.14 -20.13 17.36
C ILE A 578 1.22 -21.45 16.60
N HIS A 579 1.08 -21.39 15.30
CA HIS A 579 1.21 -22.53 14.40
C HIS A 579 2.67 -22.76 14.06
N LEU A 580 3.14 -24.00 14.21
CA LEU A 580 4.53 -24.39 13.97
C LEU A 580 4.59 -25.40 12.83
N LYS A 581 5.20 -25.03 11.70
CA LYS A 581 5.59 -26.01 10.68
C LYS A 581 6.88 -26.69 11.10
N ARG A 582 6.82 -28.02 11.21
CA ARG A 582 7.92 -28.83 11.71
C ARG A 582 8.63 -29.56 10.59
N VAL A 583 9.94 -29.70 10.73
CA VAL A 583 10.78 -30.47 9.82
C VAL A 583 11.75 -31.36 10.60
N MET A 584 12.20 -32.43 9.97
CA MET A 584 13.24 -33.32 10.51
C MET A 584 14.49 -33.21 9.64
N LYS A 585 15.65 -33.10 10.29
CA LYS A 585 16.95 -33.05 9.61
C LYS A 585 17.26 -34.42 8.99
N THR A 586 17.47 -34.47 7.67
CA THR A 586 17.76 -35.71 6.92
C THR A 586 19.20 -35.78 6.43
N GLY A 587 19.91 -34.65 6.39
CA GLY A 587 21.33 -34.54 6.04
C GLY A 587 21.96 -33.29 6.65
N ALA A 588 23.16 -32.90 6.20
CA ALA A 588 23.86 -31.73 6.75
C ALA A 588 23.07 -30.43 6.55
N HIS A 589 22.50 -30.25 5.36
CA HIS A 589 21.75 -29.05 4.95
C HIS A 589 20.37 -29.36 4.37
N SER A 590 19.81 -30.54 4.70
CA SER A 590 18.56 -31.02 4.12
C SER A 590 17.56 -31.48 5.18
N TYR A 591 16.29 -31.22 4.90
CA TYR A 591 15.17 -31.43 5.81
C TYR A 591 13.98 -32.07 5.09
N SER A 592 13.07 -32.68 5.85
CA SER A 592 11.80 -33.21 5.37
C SER A 592 10.66 -32.80 6.29
N ASP A 593 9.48 -32.54 5.72
CA ASP A 593 8.29 -32.16 6.47
C ASP A 593 7.91 -33.19 7.55
N SER A 594 7.38 -32.66 8.65
CA SER A 594 6.81 -33.39 9.76
C SER A 594 5.42 -32.83 10.04
N PRO A 595 4.48 -33.59 10.66
CA PRO A 595 3.20 -33.05 11.09
C PRO A 595 3.37 -31.73 11.83
N GLU A 596 2.50 -30.76 11.60
CA GLU A 596 2.54 -29.45 12.28
C GLU A 596 2.26 -29.59 13.79
N ASP A 597 2.48 -28.52 14.54
CA ASP A 597 2.09 -28.39 15.94
C ASP A 597 1.47 -27.02 16.20
N THR A 598 0.81 -26.85 17.35
CA THR A 598 0.22 -25.55 17.71
C THR A 598 0.34 -25.31 19.20
N ILE A 599 0.85 -24.13 19.56
CA ILE A 599 0.86 -23.64 20.94
C ILE A 599 -0.39 -22.78 21.12
N VAL A 600 -1.19 -23.07 22.14
CA VAL A 600 -2.34 -22.25 22.52
C VAL A 600 -1.94 -21.38 23.70
N CYS A 601 -2.02 -20.07 23.51
CA CYS A 601 -1.66 -19.06 24.49
C CYS A 601 -2.92 -18.51 25.15
N ASN A 602 -2.84 -18.18 26.44
CA ASN A 602 -3.93 -17.55 27.18
C ASN A 602 -3.71 -16.05 27.40
N ALA A 603 -2.91 -15.41 26.54
CA ALA A 603 -2.61 -13.99 26.65
C ALA A 603 -3.88 -13.14 26.43
N GLU A 604 -3.94 -12.00 27.10
CA GLU A 604 -4.97 -11.00 26.82
C GLU A 604 -4.75 -10.45 25.41
N LEU A 605 -5.69 -10.79 24.51
CA LEU A 605 -5.78 -10.17 23.21
C LEU A 605 -6.38 -8.78 23.43
N GLY A 606 -5.66 -7.75 23.00
CA GLY A 606 -6.19 -6.38 23.00
C GLY A 606 -7.46 -6.26 22.16
N ASN A 607 -8.06 -5.08 22.16
CA ASN A 607 -9.26 -4.83 21.37
C ASN A 607 -8.92 -4.95 19.86
N GLY A 608 -9.66 -5.78 19.14
CA GLY A 608 -9.52 -5.90 17.69
C GLY A 608 -9.99 -4.64 16.95
N LYS A 609 -9.58 -4.49 15.68
CA LYS A 609 -9.93 -3.34 14.82
C LYS A 609 -11.43 -3.03 14.77
N MET A 610 -12.27 -4.06 14.88
CA MET A 610 -13.73 -3.96 14.79
C MET A 610 -14.43 -3.91 16.16
N ASP A 611 -13.70 -3.74 17.26
CA ASP A 611 -14.31 -3.62 18.58
C ASP A 611 -15.25 -2.40 18.64
N GLY A 612 -16.47 -2.60 19.14
CA GLY A 612 -17.52 -1.58 19.15
C GLY A 612 -18.11 -1.21 17.77
N ILE A 613 -17.70 -1.87 16.69
CA ILE A 613 -18.28 -1.73 15.35
C ILE A 613 -19.12 -2.98 15.05
N GLY A 614 -20.36 -2.78 14.60
CA GLY A 614 -21.26 -3.85 14.20
C GLY A 614 -21.79 -3.63 12.79
N TRP A 615 -22.49 -4.64 12.27
CA TRP A 615 -23.24 -4.53 11.03
C TRP A 615 -24.59 -5.24 11.15
N PHE A 616 -25.55 -4.87 10.28
CA PHE A 616 -26.79 -5.60 10.11
C PHE A 616 -27.18 -5.69 8.64
N ALA A 617 -28.00 -6.69 8.30
CA ALA A 617 -28.56 -6.84 6.97
C ALA A 617 -29.84 -5.99 6.83
N SER A 618 -29.80 -5.00 5.94
CA SER A 618 -30.92 -4.21 5.46
C SER A 618 -31.56 -4.87 4.23
N PRO A 619 -32.90 -4.88 4.11
CA PRO A 619 -33.58 -5.42 2.91
C PRO A 619 -33.23 -4.71 1.60
N GLU A 620 -32.80 -3.45 1.68
CA GLU A 620 -32.45 -2.62 0.51
C GLU A 620 -30.94 -2.42 0.38
N LYS A 621 -30.26 -2.11 1.50
CA LYS A 621 -28.84 -1.78 1.53
C LYS A 621 -27.91 -2.97 1.80
N GLU A 622 -28.48 -4.12 2.13
CA GLU A 622 -27.74 -5.30 2.56
C GLU A 622 -26.84 -4.98 3.77
N ARG A 623 -25.54 -5.22 3.74
CA ARG A 623 -24.66 -4.93 4.89
C ARG A 623 -24.54 -3.43 5.15
N VAL A 624 -25.00 -3.00 6.32
CA VAL A 624 -24.86 -1.63 6.83
C VAL A 624 -24.04 -1.65 8.12
N TYR A 625 -22.93 -0.92 8.14
CA TYR A 625 -22.07 -0.78 9.31
C TYR A 625 -22.59 0.28 10.29
N PHE A 626 -22.28 0.11 11.57
CA PHE A 626 -22.61 1.06 12.62
C PHE A 626 -21.62 1.03 13.78
N VAL A 627 -21.46 2.17 14.46
CA VAL A 627 -20.83 2.24 15.79
C VAL A 627 -21.85 1.87 16.86
N GLN A 628 -21.49 0.92 17.73
CA GLN A 628 -22.31 0.49 18.86
C GLN A 628 -22.14 1.45 20.05
N LEU A 629 -23.24 2.08 20.45
CA LEU A 629 -23.30 2.94 21.63
C LEU A 629 -23.72 2.17 22.87
N ASP A 630 -23.19 2.57 24.02
CA ASP A 630 -23.54 2.00 25.32
C ASP A 630 -24.91 2.52 25.80
N GLU A 631 -25.17 3.81 25.57
CA GLU A 631 -26.42 4.51 25.88
C GLU A 631 -27.34 4.68 24.66
N GLU A 632 -28.65 4.72 24.91
CA GLU A 632 -29.64 4.98 23.86
C GLU A 632 -29.82 6.49 23.62
N ILE A 633 -29.84 6.88 22.34
CA ILE A 633 -30.17 8.21 21.88
C ILE A 633 -31.66 8.45 22.14
N LYS A 634 -31.97 9.21 23.19
CA LYS A 634 -33.36 9.45 23.63
C LYS A 634 -34.23 10.06 22.52
N ASN A 635 -35.33 9.37 22.19
CA ASN A 635 -36.30 9.76 21.18
C ASN A 635 -36.76 11.23 21.30
N GLY A 636 -36.78 11.94 20.17
CA GLY A 636 -37.41 13.27 20.02
C GLY A 636 -36.52 14.50 20.26
N ARG A 637 -35.20 14.35 20.48
CA ARG A 637 -34.25 15.47 20.55
C ARG A 637 -33.07 15.23 19.61
N SER A 638 -32.77 16.19 18.73
CA SER A 638 -31.68 16.08 17.74
C SER A 638 -30.29 16.01 18.38
N VAL A 639 -29.39 15.25 17.76
CA VAL A 639 -27.94 15.36 17.99
C VAL A 639 -27.48 16.69 17.40
N ARG A 640 -26.61 17.39 18.12
CA ARG A 640 -26.04 18.65 17.63
C ARG A 640 -24.74 18.35 16.89
N ILE A 641 -24.75 18.57 15.58
CA ILE A 641 -23.57 18.48 14.72
C ILE A 641 -22.79 19.80 14.80
N GLN A 642 -21.46 19.70 14.84
CA GLN A 642 -20.53 20.82 14.82
C GLN A 642 -19.29 20.43 14.01
N ALA A 643 -18.57 21.44 13.54
CA ALA A 643 -17.18 21.33 13.12
C ALA A 643 -16.32 22.23 14.03
N PRO A 644 -14.99 22.03 14.09
CA PRO A 644 -14.07 22.98 14.69
C PRO A 644 -14.35 24.40 14.17
N LYS A 645 -14.37 25.38 15.07
CA LYS A 645 -14.68 26.79 14.70
C LYS A 645 -13.45 27.58 14.23
N ARG A 646 -12.29 26.94 14.33
CA ARG A 646 -10.99 27.56 14.49
C ARG A 646 -9.94 26.51 14.16
N VAL A 647 -9.16 26.76 13.13
CA VAL A 647 -7.98 25.97 12.74
C VAL A 647 -6.76 26.85 12.93
N SER A 648 -5.77 26.36 13.67
CA SER A 648 -4.48 27.04 13.84
C SER A 648 -3.37 26.22 13.22
N TYR A 649 -2.44 26.94 12.59
CA TYR A 649 -1.28 26.38 11.91
C TYR A 649 0.04 27.00 12.41
N GLU A 650 -0.03 27.89 13.42
CA GLU A 650 1.19 28.53 13.93
C GLU A 650 2.06 27.49 14.63
N GLN A 651 3.31 27.37 14.17
CA GLN A 651 4.34 26.43 14.60
C GLN A 651 4.23 24.98 14.09
N SER A 652 3.62 24.72 12.92
CA SER A 652 3.82 23.43 12.24
C SER A 652 5.29 23.28 11.86
N ASP A 653 6.04 22.58 12.70
CA ASP A 653 7.44 22.30 12.42
C ASP A 653 7.50 21.25 11.32
N ARG A 654 8.33 21.54 10.32
CA ARG A 654 8.65 20.57 9.29
C ARG A 654 9.70 19.61 9.82
N LEU A 655 9.30 18.36 10.00
CA LEU A 655 10.15 17.30 10.51
C LEU A 655 10.68 16.48 9.34
N GLU A 656 12.00 16.43 9.18
CA GLU A 656 12.63 15.56 8.20
C GLU A 656 12.97 14.22 8.84
N LEU A 657 12.40 13.13 8.30
CA LEU A 657 12.81 11.78 8.63
C LEU A 657 13.98 11.40 7.74
N LYS A 658 15.12 11.09 8.34
CA LYS A 658 16.32 10.62 7.65
C LYS A 658 16.81 9.34 8.32
N SER A 659 16.69 8.22 7.63
CA SER A 659 17.39 6.98 7.99
C SER A 659 18.75 6.93 7.31
N ASN A 660 19.67 6.14 7.87
CA ASN A 660 20.91 5.78 7.17
C ASN A 660 20.72 4.55 6.26
N TYR A 661 19.46 4.21 5.95
CA TYR A 661 19.13 2.99 5.25
C TYR A 661 19.74 2.98 3.85
N GLN A 662 20.43 1.90 3.53
CA GLN A 662 20.86 1.57 2.18
C GLN A 662 19.99 0.40 1.75
N LEU A 663 19.05 0.67 0.84
CA LEU A 663 18.11 -0.31 0.30
C LEU A 663 18.81 -1.61 -0.10
N SER A 664 18.10 -2.74 0.06
CA SER A 664 18.32 -3.94 -0.74
C SER A 664 18.41 -3.58 -2.23
N ASP A 665 19.30 -4.24 -2.98
CA ASP A 665 19.51 -3.96 -4.40
C ASP A 665 18.25 -4.22 -5.26
N MET A 666 17.21 -4.89 -4.73
CA MET A 666 15.98 -5.16 -5.48
C MET A 666 14.71 -5.28 -4.62
N GLU A 667 13.69 -4.49 -4.99
CA GLU A 667 12.32 -4.55 -4.48
C GLU A 667 11.33 -4.82 -5.61
N PHE A 668 10.22 -5.47 -5.26
CA PHE A 668 9.13 -5.82 -6.14
C PHE A 668 7.85 -5.13 -5.72
N TYR A 669 7.20 -4.51 -6.69
CA TYR A 669 5.97 -3.77 -6.52
C TYR A 669 4.86 -4.57 -7.20
N ALA A 670 4.02 -5.22 -6.40
CA ALA A 670 2.89 -6.00 -6.89
C ALA A 670 1.67 -5.09 -7.04
N TYR A 671 1.09 -5.05 -8.24
CA TYR A 671 -0.12 -4.27 -8.53
C TYR A 671 -1.26 -5.19 -8.94
N GLY A 672 -2.49 -4.80 -8.61
CA GLY A 672 -3.71 -5.49 -9.01
C GLY A 672 -4.92 -4.60 -8.76
N SER A 673 -5.96 -4.71 -9.59
CA SER A 673 -7.16 -3.86 -9.51
C SER A 673 -6.84 -2.37 -9.33
N GLY A 674 -5.91 -1.81 -10.12
CA GLY A 674 -5.57 -0.38 -10.07
C GLY A 674 -4.64 0.08 -8.95
N HIS A 675 -4.42 -0.74 -7.92
CA HIS A 675 -3.69 -0.38 -6.70
C HIS A 675 -2.35 -1.09 -6.54
N LEU A 676 -1.45 -0.48 -5.77
CA LEU A 676 -0.30 -1.17 -5.19
C LEU A 676 -0.75 -2.10 -4.06
N LEU A 677 -0.53 -3.40 -4.22
CA LEU A 677 -0.90 -4.42 -3.24
C LEU A 677 0.16 -4.59 -2.15
N LYS A 678 1.45 -4.62 -2.53
CA LYS A 678 2.57 -4.80 -1.62
C LYS A 678 3.90 -4.41 -2.28
N VAL A 679 4.82 -3.90 -1.46
CA VAL A 679 6.26 -3.82 -1.76
C VAL A 679 6.96 -4.90 -0.97
N THR A 680 7.76 -5.74 -1.62
CA THR A 680 8.49 -6.84 -0.96
C THR A 680 9.81 -7.14 -1.67
N THR A 681 10.72 -7.83 -1.01
CA THR A 681 11.96 -8.37 -1.60
C THR A 681 11.80 -9.82 -2.08
N ASP A 682 10.66 -10.46 -1.79
CA ASP A 682 10.30 -11.79 -2.29
C ASP A 682 9.51 -11.70 -3.60
N PHE A 683 10.17 -12.07 -4.70
CA PHE A 683 9.55 -12.05 -6.02
C PHE A 683 8.34 -13.01 -6.13
N SER A 684 8.41 -14.17 -5.48
CA SER A 684 7.36 -15.18 -5.54
C SER A 684 6.12 -14.77 -4.74
N GLU A 685 6.31 -14.03 -3.65
CA GLU A 685 5.20 -13.39 -2.94
C GLU A 685 4.53 -12.31 -3.80
N ALA A 686 5.33 -11.38 -4.37
CA ALA A 686 4.83 -10.34 -5.26
C ALA A 686 4.04 -10.93 -6.45
N LEU A 687 4.56 -12.01 -7.04
CA LEU A 687 3.89 -12.78 -8.09
C LEU A 687 2.56 -13.38 -7.63
N SER A 688 2.48 -13.92 -6.40
CA SER A 688 1.27 -14.54 -5.90
C SER A 688 0.16 -13.50 -5.71
N LEU A 689 0.48 -12.37 -5.07
CA LEU A 689 -0.46 -11.27 -4.84
C LEU A 689 -0.99 -10.70 -6.16
N ALA A 690 -0.08 -10.40 -7.10
CA ALA A 690 -0.47 -9.92 -8.42
C ALA A 690 -1.21 -10.97 -9.23
N TYR A 691 -0.88 -12.27 -9.08
CA TYR A 691 -1.57 -13.33 -9.79
C TYR A 691 -3.03 -13.35 -9.43
N ASP A 692 -3.43 -13.33 -8.17
CA ASP A 692 -4.84 -13.49 -7.82
C ASP A 692 -5.71 -12.34 -8.36
N GLN A 693 -5.15 -11.13 -8.43
CA GLN A 693 -5.84 -9.90 -8.86
C GLN A 693 -5.70 -9.56 -10.36
N MET A 694 -5.33 -10.52 -11.20
CA MET A 694 -5.09 -10.28 -12.64
C MET A 694 -4.03 -9.20 -12.94
N GLY A 695 -3.11 -9.01 -12.01
CA GLY A 695 -2.18 -7.91 -11.97
C GLY A 695 -0.82 -8.17 -12.61
N PHE A 696 0.15 -7.35 -12.20
CA PHE A 696 1.52 -7.34 -12.70
C PHE A 696 2.51 -6.96 -11.59
N VAL A 697 3.80 -7.22 -11.82
CA VAL A 697 4.90 -6.92 -10.90
C VAL A 697 5.93 -6.05 -11.60
N THR A 698 6.37 -4.98 -10.95
CA THR A 698 7.46 -4.11 -11.43
C THR A 698 8.61 -4.02 -10.45
N ASP A 699 9.75 -3.49 -10.90
CA ASP A 699 10.74 -2.89 -10.01
C ASP A 699 10.35 -1.46 -9.60
N LYS A 700 11.22 -0.80 -8.82
CA LYS A 700 11.06 0.60 -8.37
C LYS A 700 11.02 1.64 -9.51
N ASP A 701 11.58 1.29 -10.66
CA ASP A 701 11.65 2.14 -11.85
C ASP A 701 10.54 1.80 -12.85
N ARG A 702 9.50 1.06 -12.39
CA ARG A 702 8.31 0.65 -13.16
C ARG A 702 8.61 -0.25 -14.36
N ASN A 703 9.78 -0.89 -14.42
CA ASN A 703 10.01 -1.92 -15.44
C ASN A 703 9.16 -3.15 -15.10
N VAL A 704 8.30 -3.59 -16.03
CA VAL A 704 7.46 -4.78 -15.84
C VAL A 704 8.34 -6.04 -15.83
N LEU A 705 8.33 -6.73 -14.69
CA LEU A 705 9.04 -8.00 -14.49
C LEU A 705 8.12 -9.21 -14.73
N TRP A 706 6.82 -9.04 -14.49
CA TRP A 706 5.82 -10.08 -14.73
C TRP A 706 4.42 -9.49 -14.95
N ASN A 707 3.60 -10.13 -15.80
CA ASN A 707 2.22 -9.69 -16.08
C ASN A 707 1.30 -10.91 -16.34
N ARG A 708 0.24 -11.10 -15.52
CA ARG A 708 -0.66 -12.25 -15.64
C ARG A 708 -1.38 -12.32 -17.00
N VAL A 709 -1.79 -11.17 -17.51
CA VAL A 709 -2.72 -11.05 -18.63
C VAL A 709 -2.01 -11.22 -19.97
N LYS A 710 -0.78 -10.71 -20.07
CA LYS A 710 0.08 -10.78 -21.27
C LYS A 710 0.71 -12.18 -21.43
N ARG A 711 -0.15 -13.19 -21.49
CA ARG A 711 0.20 -14.59 -21.76
C ARG A 711 -0.63 -15.15 -22.90
N GLY A 712 0.01 -15.66 -23.94
CA GLY A 712 -0.60 -16.45 -25.01
C GLY A 712 -1.05 -17.84 -24.56
N ASN A 713 -1.65 -18.60 -25.48
CA ASN A 713 -2.06 -19.99 -25.24
C ASN A 713 -0.99 -21.01 -25.72
N ILE A 714 -0.04 -20.56 -26.53
CA ILE A 714 1.00 -21.40 -27.10
C ILE A 714 2.26 -20.58 -27.38
N ARG A 715 3.41 -21.14 -27.00
CA ARG A 715 4.73 -20.57 -27.32
C ARG A 715 5.75 -21.69 -27.47
N ASN A 716 6.71 -21.50 -28.37
CA ASN A 716 7.88 -22.37 -28.47
C ASN A 716 9.11 -21.56 -28.86
N ILE A 717 10.16 -21.62 -28.04
CA ILE A 717 11.44 -20.96 -28.26
C ILE A 717 12.27 -21.86 -29.18
N ARG A 718 12.59 -21.37 -30.38
CA ARG A 718 13.24 -22.15 -31.45
C ARG A 718 14.65 -22.59 -31.10
N ASP A 719 15.41 -21.74 -30.42
CA ASP A 719 16.79 -21.99 -30.01
C ASP A 719 16.93 -21.77 -28.49
N PRO A 720 16.46 -22.73 -27.67
CA PRO A 720 16.44 -22.57 -26.23
C PRO A 720 17.85 -22.46 -25.63
N GLN A 721 18.86 -23.11 -26.23
CA GLN A 721 20.23 -23.07 -25.75
C GLN A 721 20.82 -21.66 -25.82
N SER A 722 20.73 -21.01 -26.99
CA SER A 722 21.29 -19.66 -27.17
C SER A 722 20.59 -18.62 -26.30
N VAL A 723 19.26 -18.71 -26.17
CA VAL A 723 18.47 -17.75 -25.39
C VAL A 723 18.65 -17.97 -23.89
N PHE A 724 18.88 -19.20 -23.44
CA PHE A 724 19.14 -19.53 -22.04
C PHE A 724 20.57 -19.23 -21.59
N ALA A 725 21.52 -19.13 -22.53
CA ALA A 725 22.94 -18.95 -22.22
C ALA A 725 23.27 -17.78 -21.28
N PRO A 726 22.63 -16.60 -21.34
CA PRO A 726 22.86 -15.53 -20.37
C PRO A 726 22.50 -15.94 -18.94
N LEU A 727 21.31 -16.52 -18.74
CA LEU A 727 20.87 -17.00 -17.41
C LEU A 727 21.79 -18.11 -16.90
N ALA A 728 22.18 -19.06 -17.76
CA ALA A 728 23.03 -20.18 -17.40
C ALA A 728 24.37 -19.77 -16.75
N ARG A 729 24.92 -18.59 -17.09
CA ARG A 729 26.19 -18.10 -16.52
C ARG A 729 26.11 -17.78 -15.04
N TYR A 730 24.91 -17.51 -14.53
CA TYR A 730 24.71 -17.04 -13.17
C TYR A 730 24.18 -18.13 -12.24
N LEU A 731 23.69 -19.26 -12.77
CA LEU A 731 23.00 -20.28 -11.96
C LEU A 731 23.86 -20.91 -10.86
N ASP A 732 25.16 -21.12 -11.13
CA ASP A 732 26.06 -21.80 -10.19
C ASP A 732 26.34 -20.96 -8.93
N ASP A 733 26.40 -19.64 -9.07
CA ASP A 733 26.69 -18.68 -7.99
C ASP A 733 25.42 -17.93 -7.51
N PHE A 734 24.24 -18.31 -8.00
CA PHE A 734 23.00 -17.58 -7.73
C PHE A 734 22.45 -17.86 -6.32
N THR A 735 22.53 -16.85 -5.45
CA THR A 735 22.04 -16.93 -4.06
C THR A 735 20.70 -16.22 -3.83
N GLY A 736 20.27 -15.35 -4.74
CA GLY A 736 19.02 -14.57 -4.61
C GLY A 736 18.86 -13.54 -5.72
N ASN A 737 17.71 -12.85 -5.75
CA ASN A 737 17.36 -11.84 -6.76
C ASN A 737 18.52 -10.87 -6.99
N THR A 738 18.94 -10.67 -8.24
CA THR A 738 20.13 -9.87 -8.57
C THR A 738 19.96 -9.12 -9.89
N VAL A 739 20.38 -7.86 -9.92
CA VAL A 739 20.46 -7.03 -11.13
C VAL A 739 21.89 -7.02 -11.67
N TYR A 740 22.09 -7.49 -12.91
CA TYR A 740 23.35 -7.45 -13.64
C TYR A 740 23.35 -6.28 -14.62
N GLU A 741 23.62 -5.08 -14.11
CA GLU A 741 23.56 -3.80 -14.85
C GLU A 741 24.29 -3.81 -16.19
N ASN A 742 25.50 -4.39 -16.23
CA ASN A 742 26.31 -4.44 -17.45
C ASN A 742 25.68 -5.26 -18.58
N GLU A 743 24.84 -6.24 -18.24
CA GLU A 743 24.12 -7.09 -19.20
C GLU A 743 22.65 -6.70 -19.34
N LYS A 744 22.19 -5.68 -18.59
CA LYS A 744 20.78 -5.30 -18.47
C LYS A 744 19.89 -6.51 -18.15
N LEU A 745 20.36 -7.40 -17.29
CA LEU A 745 19.68 -8.65 -16.98
C LEU A 745 19.34 -8.68 -15.50
N VAL A 746 18.07 -8.94 -15.20
CA VAL A 746 17.62 -9.24 -13.84
C VAL A 746 17.45 -10.75 -13.73
N VAL A 747 18.07 -11.38 -12.75
CA VAL A 747 17.86 -12.81 -12.45
C VAL A 747 17.02 -12.94 -11.19
N LEU A 748 15.92 -13.69 -11.31
CA LEU A 748 14.85 -13.75 -10.31
C LEU A 748 14.75 -15.16 -9.72
N ASN A 749 14.73 -15.21 -8.39
CA ASN A 749 14.38 -16.39 -7.64
C ASN A 749 12.84 -16.49 -7.61
N ALA A 750 12.29 -17.40 -8.41
CA ALA A 750 10.85 -17.65 -8.51
C ALA A 750 10.44 -18.94 -7.78
N ARG A 751 11.20 -19.32 -6.75
CA ARG A 751 10.92 -20.51 -5.94
C ARG A 751 9.57 -20.39 -5.24
N GLY A 752 8.77 -21.45 -5.35
CA GLY A 752 7.41 -21.49 -4.80
C GLY A 752 6.35 -21.03 -5.80
N SER A 753 6.70 -20.27 -6.84
CA SER A 753 5.78 -19.88 -7.89
C SER A 753 5.29 -21.08 -8.69
N SER A 754 3.98 -21.16 -8.95
CA SER A 754 3.38 -22.22 -9.76
C SER A 754 3.92 -22.24 -11.19
N LEU A 755 3.93 -23.42 -11.82
CA LEU A 755 4.26 -23.54 -13.25
C LEU A 755 3.40 -22.61 -14.12
N ALA A 756 2.14 -22.39 -13.76
CA ALA A 756 1.22 -21.50 -14.47
C ALA A 756 1.66 -20.03 -14.46
N GLN A 757 2.24 -19.55 -13.35
CA GLN A 757 2.85 -18.22 -13.25
C GLN A 757 4.10 -18.12 -14.14
N MET A 758 4.86 -19.22 -14.23
CA MET A 758 6.13 -19.26 -14.98
C MET A 758 5.95 -19.26 -16.49
N LEU A 759 4.80 -19.70 -16.99
CA LEU A 759 4.50 -19.69 -18.43
C LEU A 759 4.57 -18.28 -19.05
N TYR A 760 4.40 -17.21 -18.25
CA TYR A 760 4.57 -15.83 -18.72
C TYR A 760 5.96 -15.61 -19.32
N PHE A 761 7.01 -16.01 -18.63
CA PHE A 761 8.39 -15.79 -19.08
C PHE A 761 8.64 -16.51 -20.40
N ILE A 762 8.20 -17.78 -20.48
CA ILE A 762 8.30 -18.57 -21.71
C ILE A 762 7.58 -17.83 -22.85
N ASP A 763 6.37 -17.31 -22.59
CA ASP A 763 5.60 -16.52 -23.54
C ASP A 763 6.30 -15.21 -23.97
N GLN A 764 7.07 -14.57 -23.09
CA GLN A 764 7.91 -13.43 -23.45
C GLN A 764 9.20 -13.87 -24.19
N GLY A 765 9.42 -15.17 -24.39
CA GLY A 765 10.60 -15.72 -25.05
C GLY A 765 11.78 -15.94 -24.12
N ILE A 766 11.53 -15.95 -22.80
CA ILE A 766 12.51 -16.18 -21.74
C ILE A 766 12.37 -17.63 -21.26
N PRO A 767 13.36 -18.50 -21.49
CA PRO A 767 13.36 -19.84 -20.93
C PRO A 767 13.50 -19.80 -19.40
N VAL A 768 12.91 -20.78 -18.72
CA VAL A 768 12.92 -20.88 -17.24
C VAL A 768 13.77 -22.07 -16.83
N ALA A 769 14.69 -21.87 -15.88
CA ALA A 769 15.41 -22.97 -15.24
C ALA A 769 14.50 -23.59 -14.16
N ALA A 770 14.26 -24.89 -14.23
CA ALA A 770 13.42 -25.63 -13.32
C ALA A 770 14.21 -26.77 -12.67
N TYR A 771 14.53 -26.64 -11.39
CA TYR A 771 15.32 -27.66 -10.70
C TYR A 771 14.51 -28.94 -10.49
N THR A 772 15.15 -30.08 -10.69
CA THR A 772 14.54 -31.42 -10.56
C THR A 772 15.10 -32.21 -9.38
N GLY A 773 16.17 -31.71 -8.76
CA GLY A 773 16.90 -32.24 -7.62
C GLY A 773 18.15 -31.39 -7.35
N GLU A 774 19.06 -31.88 -6.51
CA GLU A 774 20.30 -31.16 -6.18
C GLU A 774 21.19 -30.93 -7.42
N GLY A 775 21.38 -29.66 -7.77
CA GLY A 775 22.26 -29.20 -8.85
C GLY A 775 21.80 -29.56 -10.27
N GLN A 776 20.65 -30.22 -10.42
CA GLN A 776 20.11 -30.61 -11.72
C GLN A 776 18.88 -29.77 -12.05
N TYR A 777 18.86 -29.21 -13.25
CA TYR A 777 17.75 -28.43 -13.76
C TYR A 777 17.40 -28.80 -15.19
N LEU A 778 16.13 -28.61 -15.52
CA LEU A 778 15.59 -28.65 -16.88
C LEU A 778 15.33 -27.20 -17.33
N VAL A 779 15.30 -26.98 -18.65
CA VAL A 779 14.98 -25.67 -19.22
C VAL A 779 13.60 -25.73 -19.86
N LEU A 780 12.65 -25.00 -19.29
CA LEU A 780 11.31 -24.87 -19.85
C LEU A 780 11.34 -23.81 -20.95
N CYS A 781 11.00 -24.20 -22.18
CA CYS A 781 11.20 -23.36 -23.37
C CYS A 781 10.01 -23.31 -24.32
N GLY A 782 8.88 -23.86 -23.94
CA GLY A 782 7.63 -23.73 -24.68
C GLY A 782 6.46 -24.31 -23.91
N PHE A 783 5.25 -23.99 -24.34
CA PHE A 783 4.02 -24.60 -23.84
C PHE A 783 2.93 -24.56 -24.92
N ASP A 784 1.96 -25.45 -24.78
CA ASP A 784 0.67 -25.41 -25.45
C ASP A 784 -0.42 -25.75 -24.43
N GLN A 785 -1.68 -25.88 -24.89
CA GLN A 785 -2.81 -26.18 -24.00
C GLN A 785 -2.63 -27.47 -23.18
N TYR A 786 -1.80 -28.41 -23.65
CA TYR A 786 -1.66 -29.73 -23.04
C TYR A 786 -0.25 -30.05 -22.53
N ASN A 787 0.78 -29.36 -23.03
CA ASN A 787 2.16 -29.73 -22.79
C ASN A 787 3.06 -28.54 -22.46
N VAL A 788 4.15 -28.81 -21.76
CA VAL A 788 5.34 -27.96 -21.68
C VAL A 788 6.43 -28.58 -22.55
N THR A 789 7.15 -27.75 -23.30
CA THR A 789 8.36 -28.14 -24.02
C THR A 789 9.55 -27.93 -23.12
N VAL A 790 10.34 -28.99 -22.96
CA VAL A 790 11.44 -29.08 -22.04
C VAL A 790 12.72 -29.39 -22.82
N TYR A 791 13.77 -28.64 -22.54
CA TYR A 791 15.14 -28.93 -22.99
C TYR A 791 15.94 -29.46 -21.79
N ASP A 792 16.59 -30.60 -21.96
CA ASP A 792 17.48 -31.19 -20.95
C ASP A 792 18.95 -30.84 -21.28
N PRO A 793 19.61 -29.99 -20.47
CA PRO A 793 21.00 -29.61 -20.71
C PRO A 793 22.01 -30.76 -20.66
N GLN A 794 21.69 -31.87 -19.98
CA GLN A 794 22.61 -33.00 -19.82
C GLN A 794 22.64 -33.89 -21.07
N THR A 795 21.46 -34.14 -21.66
CA THR A 795 21.32 -34.99 -22.86
C THR A 795 21.36 -34.20 -24.15
N GLY A 796 21.05 -32.90 -24.09
CA GLY A 796 20.89 -32.04 -25.27
C GLY A 796 19.57 -32.27 -26.02
N GLU A 797 18.64 -33.04 -25.44
CA GLU A 797 17.37 -33.39 -26.07
C GLU A 797 16.26 -32.39 -25.70
N THR A 798 15.34 -32.17 -26.64
CA THR A 798 14.11 -31.39 -26.42
C THR A 798 12.90 -32.31 -26.58
N TYR A 799 12.01 -32.33 -25.60
CA TYR A 799 10.80 -33.15 -25.61
C TYR A 799 9.59 -32.39 -25.05
N LYS A 800 8.40 -32.97 -25.22
CA LYS A 800 7.15 -32.45 -24.64
C LYS A 800 6.75 -33.31 -23.45
N ALA A 801 6.38 -32.66 -22.35
CA ALA A 801 5.82 -33.28 -21.15
C ALA A 801 4.40 -32.75 -20.92
N GLY A 802 3.51 -33.58 -20.38
CA GLY A 802 2.15 -33.16 -20.04
C GLY A 802 2.16 -32.00 -19.05
N LEU A 803 1.34 -30.96 -19.29
CA LEU A 803 1.32 -29.74 -18.48
C LEU A 803 0.92 -30.03 -17.03
N ASN A 804 -0.13 -30.84 -16.82
CA ASN A 804 -0.59 -31.23 -15.48
C ASN A 804 0.45 -32.10 -14.76
N ASP A 805 1.03 -33.08 -15.46
CA ASP A 805 2.06 -33.95 -14.90
C ASP A 805 3.30 -33.14 -14.50
N SER A 806 3.70 -32.17 -15.34
CA SER A 806 4.80 -31.24 -15.05
C SER A 806 4.49 -30.33 -13.88
N THR A 807 3.25 -29.83 -13.79
CA THR A 807 2.80 -28.99 -12.67
C THR A 807 2.94 -29.75 -11.35
N GLU A 808 2.44 -30.98 -11.28
CA GLU A 808 2.58 -31.79 -10.07
C GLU A 808 4.04 -32.19 -9.82
N PHE A 809 4.79 -32.53 -10.87
CA PHE A 809 6.21 -32.90 -10.77
C PHE A 809 7.06 -31.80 -10.12
N PHE A 810 6.86 -30.53 -10.50
CA PHE A 810 7.57 -29.41 -9.89
C PHE A 810 6.98 -29.01 -8.54
N ARG A 811 5.65 -29.09 -8.35
CA ARG A 811 4.99 -28.73 -7.08
C ARG A 811 5.49 -29.57 -5.92
N VAL A 812 5.60 -30.89 -6.09
CA VAL A 812 6.12 -31.80 -5.04
C VAL A 812 7.63 -31.62 -4.78
N ARG A 813 8.31 -30.79 -5.56
CA ARG A 813 9.72 -30.41 -5.42
C ARG A 813 9.91 -28.95 -5.02
N GLY A 814 8.86 -28.32 -4.51
CA GLY A 814 8.91 -26.93 -4.02
C GLY A 814 8.87 -25.86 -5.11
N ASN A 815 8.55 -26.22 -6.36
CA ASN A 815 8.52 -25.28 -7.49
C ASN A 815 9.79 -24.41 -7.57
N ASP A 816 10.96 -25.06 -7.58
CA ASP A 816 12.24 -24.34 -7.56
C ASP A 816 12.62 -23.84 -8.96
N PHE A 817 12.18 -22.63 -9.27
CA PHE A 817 12.37 -21.97 -10.57
C PHE A 817 13.29 -20.76 -10.48
N ILE A 818 14.08 -20.55 -11.53
CA ILE A 818 14.82 -19.30 -11.78
C ILE A 818 14.48 -18.82 -13.19
N CYS A 819 14.19 -17.53 -13.31
CA CYS A 819 14.00 -16.85 -14.59
C CYS A 819 14.85 -15.59 -14.68
N ALA A 820 14.87 -14.96 -15.85
CA ALA A 820 15.57 -13.70 -16.04
C ALA A 820 14.81 -12.75 -16.95
N VAL A 821 14.88 -11.45 -16.69
CA VAL A 821 14.20 -10.40 -17.46
C VAL A 821 15.24 -9.44 -18.00
N ASN A 822 15.11 -9.04 -19.26
CA ASN A 822 15.96 -8.00 -19.84
C ASN A 822 15.38 -6.62 -19.53
N LEU A 823 16.22 -5.71 -19.02
CA LEU A 823 15.87 -4.31 -18.79
C LEU A 823 16.02 -3.48 -20.09
N PRO A 824 15.17 -2.44 -20.27
CA PRO A 824 15.11 -1.62 -21.50
C PRO A 824 16.29 -0.66 -21.76
#